data_AF-A0AAJ0F162-F1
#
_entry.id   AF-A0AAJ0F162-F1
#
_cell.length_a   1.000
_cell.length_b   1.000
_cell.length_c   1.000
_cell.angle_alpha   90.00
_cell.angle_beta   90.00
_cell.angle_gamma   90.00
#
_symmetry.space_group_name_H-M   'P 1'
#
loop_
_entity.id
_entity.type
_entity.pdbx_description
1 polymer ?
#
loop_
_entity_poly.entity_id
_entity_poly.type
_entity_poly.pdbx_seq_one_letter_code
_entity_poly.pdbx_strand_id
1 'polypeptide(L)'
;MPRAATAVTITDPLVKYHSLIATRVCCPDAAQYRLAHHLQKLYLRLKDYTPSHEYRTRLGRIAQVVEKRRDDDENALASASHPIRRNPLFARFFQKPEDKDSLALMRVLTSHQAALNVDSPKGLFLSGEVGTGKSMLLDLLAEGMPTDRKRRWHFNTFMLYAMSRIEQYRKSHLQTPGLEDEYSLLWVAKELVEKSPILFLDEFQLPDRTASKIMSNLFIAFFQLGGVLIASSNRMPEELEKATGGYYSPPATGGLLEQVLGLRKKQSGGELFGQSSDFASFLDVLRARCEFWHMEGSRDWRRRETGVKSQGTRVGLSQEPTEVPSQTPTLKPSSEMDKNESGDCRYPAMYCLGSDGEQIWESAFSGASGVSVAAAAKWEPSSLVVYGRSVPVPRQYQGVSYWTFDQLVRSFGPADFLTLASTYHTFIIDQVPVLTLAMKNEARRFITLLDALYESRCKLVIRAAAVPDDLFFPDIRKPATCPEAAVPGQAEAEDATYSETIAEVFQDQISPFRPNISSYSGSRNARYDPDQDSDFKVEPDRMVDFGKASAFTGEDERFAYKRATSRLWELCTPELLDNLSLDERQCNAAFPGLTQDIDDVVAQGPFPVRNTGERGPVQGRIKNGQLYIINAQRRVDLSHEMLNSRTAALHQLHRAIVTSPTPLPDTIFSLNFQDQPFGTSWGYSRGASAALRSKDPTARNFLMPHFSFWAWKLPFVGSMARAARAIADVERIYHGTDGWQRKIPKAVWRGTSWFNSVHSPRLRHDLVNAARGKPWADVETLQWMGGGGANKNASNALRIEDFCRYKYVVHTEGITYSGRFQFLQMCASVVITPPIQWLQHTTHLVRPLFSGTLDLETTRSARERNAKKDGKPGSKAGASSGSRSGKWVPSEQVRTAWPVQYAPEEANIVFVARDWSDLEDTVSWLEEHPAVAEGIARRQRELFVGGGYFSQAAEACYWRALVRGWAKVAETDGQGWEDEEGMTFEAFVLGLDMES
;
A
#
# COMPACT_ATOMS: atom_id res chain seq x y z
N MET A 1 25.23 6.26 -18.45
CA MET A 1 25.96 6.83 -17.30
C MET A 1 24.99 6.89 -16.12
N PRO A 2 25.35 6.39 -14.92
CA PRO A 2 24.41 6.38 -13.80
C PRO A 2 24.37 7.75 -13.11
N ARG A 3 23.16 8.19 -12.78
CA ARG A 3 22.84 9.39 -12.01
C ARG A 3 23.35 9.23 -10.58
N ALA A 4 24.30 10.06 -10.17
CA ALA A 4 24.67 10.22 -8.77
C ALA A 4 23.55 11.00 -8.05
N ALA A 5 22.70 10.30 -7.29
CA ALA A 5 21.71 10.93 -6.43
C ALA A 5 22.41 11.46 -5.16
N THR A 6 22.46 12.78 -5.01
CA THR A 6 23.04 13.49 -3.84
C THR A 6 22.02 13.78 -2.73
N ALA A 7 21.00 12.93 -2.59
CA ALA A 7 20.12 12.96 -1.42
C ALA A 7 20.66 12.00 -0.35
N VAL A 8 20.77 12.47 0.91
CA VAL A 8 21.13 11.62 2.06
C VAL A 8 19.94 10.70 2.34
N THR A 9 19.83 9.62 1.58
CA THR A 9 18.84 8.57 1.83
C THR A 9 19.24 7.81 3.08
N ILE A 10 18.34 7.70 4.06
CA ILE A 10 18.54 6.83 5.22
C ILE A 10 18.60 5.39 4.70
N THR A 11 19.80 4.82 4.62
CA THR A 11 20.02 3.47 4.12
C THR A 11 19.95 2.40 5.22
N ASP A 12 20.06 2.81 6.48
CA ASP A 12 20.09 1.90 7.62
C ASP A 12 18.70 1.27 7.91
N PRO A 13 18.57 -0.08 7.87
CA PRO A 13 17.29 -0.76 8.06
C PRO A 13 16.70 -0.54 9.46
N LEU A 14 17.51 -0.37 10.51
CA LEU A 14 17.00 -0.13 11.86
C LEU A 14 16.38 1.26 11.99
N VAL A 15 17.02 2.27 11.37
CA VAL A 15 16.50 3.64 11.35
C VAL A 15 15.21 3.72 10.53
N LYS A 16 15.13 2.99 9.40
CA LYS A 16 13.89 2.86 8.64
C LYS A 16 12.78 2.15 9.44
N TYR A 17 13.11 1.10 10.21
CA TYR A 17 12.11 0.46 11.07
C TYR A 17 11.61 1.40 12.17
N HIS A 18 12.49 2.19 12.79
CA HIS A 18 12.08 3.22 13.75
C HIS A 18 11.21 4.31 13.13
N SER A 19 11.45 4.68 11.86
CA SER A 19 10.59 5.65 11.17
C SER A 19 9.19 5.06 10.91
N LEU A 20 9.06 3.77 10.61
CA LEU A 20 7.76 3.09 10.49
C LEU A 20 6.99 3.03 11.81
N ILE A 21 7.68 2.80 12.93
CA ILE A 21 7.06 2.89 14.27
C ILE A 21 6.65 4.34 14.58
N ALA A 22 7.52 5.31 14.31
CA ALA A 22 7.25 6.72 14.58
C ALA A 22 6.09 7.28 13.75
N THR A 23 5.93 6.81 12.52
CA THR A 23 4.81 7.13 11.62
C THR A 23 3.52 6.37 11.96
N ARG A 24 3.57 5.45 12.94
CA ARG A 24 2.46 4.59 13.39
C ARG A 24 1.91 3.67 12.28
N VAL A 25 2.75 3.31 11.32
CA VAL A 25 2.43 2.31 10.29
C VAL A 25 2.52 0.89 10.88
N CYS A 26 3.50 0.65 11.76
CA CYS A 26 3.69 -0.63 12.46
C CYS A 26 3.47 -0.48 13.97
N CYS A 27 2.92 -1.52 14.62
CA CYS A 27 2.94 -1.62 16.07
C CYS A 27 4.35 -2.03 16.55
N PRO A 28 4.83 -1.51 17.70
CA PRO A 28 6.13 -1.90 18.23
C PRO A 28 6.11 -3.37 18.66
N ASP A 29 6.86 -4.22 17.95
CA ASP A 29 7.08 -5.62 18.28
C ASP A 29 8.57 -5.85 18.67
N ALA A 30 8.78 -6.53 19.79
CA ALA A 30 10.10 -6.87 20.30
C ALA A 30 10.84 -7.87 19.38
N ALA A 31 10.14 -8.81 18.75
CA ALA A 31 10.73 -9.77 17.82
C ALA A 31 11.22 -9.06 16.55
N GLN A 32 10.41 -8.16 16.01
CA GLN A 32 10.76 -7.32 14.86
C GLN A 32 11.91 -6.37 15.17
N TYR A 33 11.93 -5.75 16.35
CA TYR A 33 13.03 -4.88 16.77
C TYR A 33 14.37 -5.62 16.87
N ARG A 34 14.39 -6.82 17.47
CA ARG A 34 15.60 -7.66 17.54
C ARG A 34 16.11 -8.03 16.15
N LEU A 35 15.20 -8.37 15.24
CA LEU A 35 15.54 -8.67 13.86
C LEU A 35 16.04 -7.43 13.10
N ALA A 36 15.41 -6.26 13.26
CA ALA A 36 15.87 -5.02 12.64
C ALA A 36 17.30 -4.67 13.06
N HIS A 37 17.65 -4.88 14.34
CA HIS A 37 19.03 -4.73 14.83
C HIS A 37 19.99 -5.78 14.21
N HIS A 38 19.53 -7.01 14.01
CA HIS A 38 20.30 -8.03 13.30
C HIS A 38 20.51 -7.69 11.81
N LEU A 39 19.47 -7.17 11.16
CA LEU A 39 19.51 -6.70 9.77
C LEU A 39 20.48 -5.53 9.60
N GLN A 40 20.61 -4.65 10.59
CA GLN A 40 21.63 -3.59 10.58
C GLN A 40 23.06 -4.18 10.56
N LYS A 41 23.35 -5.21 11.36
CA LYS A 41 24.65 -5.90 11.34
C LYS A 41 24.92 -6.57 9.99
N LEU A 42 23.90 -7.20 9.41
CA LEU A 42 24.01 -7.83 8.10
C LEU A 42 24.19 -6.79 6.98
N TYR A 43 23.44 -5.68 7.03
CA TYR A 43 23.59 -4.54 6.13
C TYR A 43 25.04 -4.01 6.12
N LEU A 44 25.63 -3.81 7.31
CA LEU A 44 27.02 -3.35 7.42
C LEU A 44 28.05 -4.34 6.85
N ARG A 45 27.76 -5.65 6.87
CA ARG A 45 28.60 -6.68 6.26
C ARG A 45 28.47 -6.74 4.73
N LEU A 46 27.26 -6.55 4.20
CA LEU A 46 26.97 -6.77 2.78
C LEU A 46 27.03 -5.51 1.91
N LYS A 47 26.97 -4.31 2.50
CA LYS A 47 26.88 -3.04 1.74
C LYS A 47 27.97 -2.83 0.69
N ASP A 48 29.19 -3.33 0.92
CA ASP A 48 30.35 -3.18 0.03
C ASP A 48 30.82 -4.54 -0.54
N TYR A 49 30.00 -5.59 -0.40
CA TYR A 49 30.40 -6.93 -0.76
C TYR A 49 30.52 -7.09 -2.28
N THR A 50 31.69 -7.57 -2.72
CA THR A 50 31.90 -8.07 -4.08
C THR A 50 32.65 -9.40 -4.02
N PRO A 51 32.34 -10.37 -4.90
CA PRO A 51 33.07 -11.64 -4.94
C PRO A 51 34.56 -11.39 -5.20
N SER A 52 35.42 -12.05 -4.42
CA SER A 52 36.88 -11.94 -4.51
C SER A 52 37.43 -12.35 -5.88
N HIS A 53 38.66 -11.93 -6.18
CA HIS A 53 39.33 -12.24 -7.44
C HIS A 53 39.49 -13.76 -7.67
N GLU A 54 39.61 -14.55 -6.61
CA GLU A 54 39.70 -16.01 -6.70
C GLU A 54 38.41 -16.62 -7.26
N TYR A 55 37.25 -16.16 -6.79
CA TYR A 55 35.95 -16.60 -7.33
C TYR A 55 35.78 -16.16 -8.78
N ARG A 56 36.20 -14.93 -9.14
CA ARG A 56 36.20 -14.47 -10.54
C ARG A 56 37.11 -15.31 -11.44
N THR A 57 38.23 -15.77 -10.91
CA THR A 57 39.16 -16.63 -11.64
C THR A 57 38.57 -18.03 -11.84
N ARG A 58 37.89 -18.58 -10.81
CA ARG A 58 37.12 -19.84 -10.93
C ARG A 58 35.95 -19.70 -11.91
N LEU A 59 35.20 -18.58 -11.87
CA LEU A 59 34.14 -18.23 -12.82
C LEU A 59 34.69 -18.13 -14.26
N GLY A 60 35.86 -17.52 -14.45
CA GLY A 60 36.53 -17.42 -15.75
C GLY A 60 36.99 -18.76 -16.29
N ARG A 61 37.48 -19.67 -15.43
CA ARG A 61 37.83 -21.05 -15.84
C ARG A 61 36.60 -21.85 -16.26
N ILE A 62 35.48 -21.71 -15.55
CA ILE A 62 34.20 -22.32 -15.93
C ILE A 62 33.73 -21.75 -17.28
N ALA A 63 33.84 -20.43 -17.48
CA ALA A 63 33.50 -19.77 -18.73
C ALA A 63 34.31 -20.33 -19.91
N GLN A 64 35.62 -20.46 -19.74
CA GLN A 64 36.51 -21.02 -20.77
C GLN A 64 36.20 -22.47 -21.09
N VAL A 65 35.87 -23.30 -20.09
CA VAL A 65 35.49 -24.71 -20.31
C VAL A 65 34.16 -24.81 -21.07
N VAL A 66 33.21 -23.92 -20.78
CA VAL A 66 31.89 -23.88 -21.45
C VAL A 66 32.00 -23.32 -22.87
N GLU A 67 32.73 -22.22 -23.07
CA GLU A 67 32.90 -21.56 -24.37
C GLU A 67 33.81 -22.35 -25.32
N LYS A 68 34.87 -23.00 -24.83
CA LYS A 68 35.78 -23.79 -25.67
C LYS A 68 35.12 -25.06 -26.23
N ARG A 69 34.09 -25.61 -25.56
CA ARG A 69 33.24 -26.67 -26.14
C ARG A 69 32.34 -26.16 -27.26
N ARG A 70 31.87 -24.91 -27.18
CA ARG A 70 31.12 -24.26 -28.27
C ARG A 70 31.96 -24.15 -29.55
N ASP A 71 33.23 -23.76 -29.42
CA ASP A 71 34.16 -23.67 -30.55
C ASP A 71 34.60 -25.05 -31.08
N ASP A 72 34.77 -26.05 -30.20
CA ASP A 72 35.10 -27.43 -30.59
C ASP A 72 33.89 -28.11 -31.30
N ASP A 73 32.64 -27.80 -30.92
CA ASP A 73 31.42 -28.30 -31.59
C ASP A 73 31.14 -27.58 -32.92
N GLU A 74 31.40 -26.26 -33.02
CA GLU A 74 31.27 -25.51 -34.28
C GLU A 74 32.38 -25.86 -35.29
N ASN A 75 33.60 -26.19 -34.85
CA ASN A 75 34.72 -26.58 -35.71
C ASN A 75 34.87 -28.11 -35.90
N ALA A 76 34.00 -28.92 -35.32
CA ALA A 76 34.00 -30.37 -35.53
C ALA A 76 33.45 -30.73 -36.93
N LEU A 77 34.33 -30.74 -37.93
CA LEU A 77 34.08 -31.22 -39.31
C LEU A 77 33.74 -32.74 -39.41
N ALA A 78 33.44 -33.43 -38.31
CA ALA A 78 33.04 -34.83 -38.32
C ALA A 78 32.03 -35.15 -37.22
N SER A 79 30.79 -35.44 -37.63
CA SER A 79 29.72 -36.00 -36.78
C SER A 79 30.22 -37.22 -35.97
N ALA A 80 29.73 -37.34 -34.73
CA ALA A 80 29.97 -38.45 -33.82
C ALA A 80 29.56 -39.85 -34.34
N SER A 81 29.00 -39.93 -35.55
CA SER A 81 28.58 -41.17 -36.23
C SER A 81 29.66 -41.83 -37.11
N HIS A 82 30.88 -41.29 -37.19
CA HIS A 82 31.92 -41.82 -38.09
C HIS A 82 32.49 -43.18 -37.61
N PRO A 83 32.54 -44.23 -38.47
CA PRO A 83 32.89 -45.61 -38.08
C PRO A 83 34.31 -45.81 -37.54
N ILE A 84 35.20 -44.83 -37.71
CA ILE A 84 36.60 -44.88 -37.24
C ILE A 84 36.70 -44.68 -35.72
N ARG A 85 35.76 -43.96 -35.09
CA ARG A 85 35.76 -43.69 -33.64
C ARG A 85 35.21 -44.84 -32.78
N ARG A 86 34.69 -45.92 -33.37
CA ARG A 86 34.15 -47.10 -32.66
C ARG A 86 35.21 -48.13 -32.23
N ASN A 87 36.48 -47.94 -32.60
CA ASN A 87 37.53 -48.92 -32.32
C ASN A 87 38.25 -48.60 -30.98
N PRO A 88 38.27 -49.53 -30.00
CA PRO A 88 38.80 -49.28 -28.64
C PRO A 88 40.29 -48.91 -28.59
N LEU A 89 41.05 -49.18 -29.66
CA LEU A 89 42.45 -48.80 -29.78
C LEU A 89 42.65 -47.29 -30.05
N PHE A 90 41.68 -46.62 -30.68
CA PHE A 90 41.77 -45.20 -31.02
C PHE A 90 41.10 -44.28 -29.97
N ALA A 91 40.17 -44.80 -29.16
CA ALA A 91 39.52 -44.04 -28.09
C ALA A 91 40.50 -43.46 -27.04
N ARG A 92 41.62 -44.14 -26.81
CA ARG A 92 42.68 -43.69 -25.89
C ARG A 92 43.54 -42.53 -26.42
N PHE A 93 43.64 -42.38 -27.74
CA PHE A 93 44.42 -41.30 -28.37
C PHE A 93 43.63 -39.99 -28.49
N PHE A 94 42.29 -40.05 -28.38
CA PHE A 94 41.41 -38.88 -28.48
C PHE A 94 40.93 -38.33 -27.11
N GLN A 95 41.26 -38.97 -25.99
CA GLN A 95 41.02 -38.38 -24.67
C GLN A 95 42.07 -37.30 -24.39
N LYS A 96 41.70 -36.03 -24.65
CA LYS A 96 42.53 -34.87 -24.31
C LYS A 96 42.76 -34.83 -22.78
N PRO A 97 43.98 -34.52 -22.30
CA PRO A 97 44.26 -34.39 -20.86
C PRO A 97 43.41 -33.31 -20.17
N GLU A 98 42.94 -32.29 -20.91
CA GLU A 98 42.10 -31.20 -20.39
C GLU A 98 40.69 -31.64 -19.93
N ASP A 99 40.13 -32.72 -20.47
CA ASP A 99 38.82 -33.22 -20.03
C ASP A 99 38.86 -33.73 -18.58
N LYS A 100 40.01 -34.25 -18.12
CA LYS A 100 40.17 -34.71 -16.73
C LYS A 100 40.18 -33.56 -15.73
N ASP A 101 40.79 -32.44 -16.10
CA ASP A 101 40.84 -31.24 -15.25
C ASP A 101 39.46 -30.57 -15.15
N SER A 102 38.67 -30.59 -16.24
CA SER A 102 37.29 -30.10 -16.23
C SER A 102 36.37 -30.96 -15.35
N LEU A 103 36.48 -32.29 -15.43
CA LEU A 103 35.72 -33.22 -14.59
C LEU A 103 36.14 -33.15 -13.12
N ALA A 104 37.41 -32.90 -12.83
CA ALA A 104 37.89 -32.67 -11.47
C ALA A 104 37.34 -31.35 -10.90
N LEU A 105 37.33 -30.27 -11.68
CA LEU A 105 36.74 -28.99 -11.29
C LEU A 105 35.23 -29.12 -11.02
N MET A 106 34.50 -29.88 -11.84
CA MET A 106 33.09 -30.15 -11.63
C MET A 106 32.82 -30.91 -10.34
N ARG A 107 33.57 -31.98 -10.07
CA ARG A 107 33.43 -32.75 -8.82
C ARG A 107 33.70 -31.90 -7.59
N VAL A 108 34.65 -30.97 -7.68
CA VAL A 108 34.92 -30.00 -6.61
C VAL A 108 33.74 -29.03 -6.48
N LEU A 109 33.15 -28.59 -7.59
CA LEU A 109 32.04 -27.63 -7.58
C LEU A 109 30.67 -28.22 -7.21
N THR A 110 30.48 -29.52 -7.38
CA THR A 110 29.28 -30.23 -6.90
C THR A 110 29.46 -30.80 -5.50
N SER A 111 30.68 -30.72 -4.93
CA SER A 111 30.95 -31.26 -3.59
C SER A 111 30.34 -30.39 -2.48
N HIS A 112 29.48 -31.01 -1.67
CA HIS A 112 28.89 -30.40 -0.48
C HIS A 112 29.96 -29.97 0.55
N GLN A 113 31.03 -30.75 0.70
CA GLN A 113 32.10 -30.49 1.67
C GLN A 113 32.92 -29.22 1.36
N ALA A 114 33.14 -28.90 0.07
CA ALA A 114 33.85 -27.67 -0.31
C ALA A 114 32.97 -26.43 -0.10
N ALA A 115 31.65 -26.54 -0.23
CA ALA A 115 30.71 -25.44 0.01
C ALA A 115 30.63 -25.03 1.49
N LEU A 116 30.91 -25.95 2.42
CA LEU A 116 30.93 -25.67 3.86
C LEU A 116 32.06 -24.69 4.25
N ASN A 117 33.22 -24.76 3.58
CA ASN A 117 34.45 -24.05 3.96
C ASN A 117 34.76 -22.82 3.09
N VAL A 118 33.75 -22.16 2.54
CA VAL A 118 33.93 -20.99 1.64
C VAL A 118 34.02 -19.67 2.45
N ASP A 119 34.96 -18.79 2.13
CA ASP A 119 35.18 -17.51 2.84
C ASP A 119 34.18 -16.39 2.47
N SER A 120 33.04 -16.69 1.83
CA SER A 120 32.01 -15.69 1.55
C SER A 120 31.21 -15.30 2.82
N PRO A 121 30.69 -14.06 2.92
CA PRO A 121 29.86 -13.64 4.03
C PRO A 121 28.62 -14.51 4.19
N LYS A 122 28.19 -14.70 5.44
CA LYS A 122 26.96 -15.43 5.73
C LYS A 122 25.72 -14.62 5.33
N GLY A 123 24.79 -15.31 4.69
CA GLY A 123 23.46 -14.79 4.38
C GLY A 123 22.49 -14.89 5.56
N LEU A 124 21.20 -14.72 5.32
CA LEU A 124 20.14 -14.80 6.34
C LEU A 124 19.00 -15.69 5.87
N PHE A 125 18.57 -16.62 6.70
CA PHE A 125 17.36 -17.40 6.46
C PHE A 125 16.35 -17.10 7.57
N LEU A 126 15.26 -16.44 7.19
CA LEU A 126 14.23 -15.97 8.10
C LEU A 126 13.03 -16.90 8.08
N SER A 127 12.70 -17.51 9.22
CA SER A 127 11.52 -18.35 9.41
C SER A 127 10.53 -17.68 10.38
N GLY A 128 9.23 -17.97 10.26
CA GLY A 128 8.20 -17.47 11.19
C GLY A 128 6.79 -17.64 10.63
N GLU A 129 5.76 -17.42 11.44
CA GLU A 129 4.36 -17.52 10.98
C GLU A 129 3.97 -16.41 9.99
N VAL A 130 2.84 -16.59 9.29
CA VAL A 130 2.28 -15.56 8.38
C VAL A 130 1.85 -14.33 9.19
N GLY A 131 2.12 -13.13 8.68
CA GLY A 131 1.78 -11.87 9.36
C GLY A 131 2.83 -11.37 10.37
N THR A 132 3.94 -12.07 10.57
CA THR A 132 5.03 -11.62 11.48
C THR A 132 5.88 -10.45 10.96
N GLY A 133 5.74 -10.06 9.69
CA GLY A 133 6.47 -8.92 9.10
C GLY A 133 7.79 -9.29 8.43
N LYS A 134 8.00 -10.57 8.10
CA LYS A 134 9.21 -11.07 7.44
C LYS A 134 9.54 -10.32 6.15
N SER A 135 8.60 -10.27 5.20
CA SER A 135 8.79 -9.62 3.91
C SER A 135 9.08 -8.13 4.06
N MET A 136 8.31 -7.44 4.91
CA MET A 136 8.52 -6.03 5.25
C MET A 136 9.95 -5.77 5.74
N LEU A 137 10.48 -6.57 6.67
CA LEU A 137 11.82 -6.38 7.19
C LEU A 137 12.91 -6.67 6.14
N LEU A 138 12.67 -7.62 5.23
CA LEU A 138 13.54 -7.85 4.07
C LEU A 138 13.43 -6.72 3.03
N ASP A 139 12.27 -6.08 2.86
CA ASP A 139 12.08 -4.87 2.04
C ASP A 139 13.00 -3.74 2.53
N LEU A 140 12.99 -3.47 3.84
CA LEU A 140 13.82 -2.43 4.43
C LEU A 140 15.31 -2.65 4.18
N LEU A 141 15.77 -3.90 4.27
CA LEU A 141 17.16 -4.27 4.00
C LEU A 141 17.49 -4.15 2.51
N ALA A 142 16.66 -4.72 1.63
CA ALA A 142 16.91 -4.72 0.19
C ALA A 142 16.96 -3.29 -0.36
N GLU A 143 15.98 -2.46 -0.01
CA GLU A 143 15.94 -1.04 -0.39
C GLU A 143 17.04 -0.21 0.29
N GLY A 144 17.51 -0.63 1.45
CA GLY A 144 18.59 0.04 2.18
C GLY A 144 19.96 -0.13 1.53
N MET A 145 20.23 -1.27 0.88
CA MET A 145 21.56 -1.56 0.33
C MET A 145 21.94 -0.69 -0.87
N PRO A 146 23.13 -0.06 -0.89
CA PRO A 146 23.55 0.85 -1.96
C PRO A 146 24.01 0.12 -3.24
N THR A 147 24.12 -1.21 -3.24
CA THR A 147 24.59 -1.99 -4.39
C THR A 147 23.47 -2.26 -5.40
N ASP A 148 23.74 -2.02 -6.69
CA ASP A 148 22.84 -2.35 -7.80
C ASP A 148 22.87 -3.84 -8.17
N ARG A 149 23.88 -4.57 -7.68
CA ARG A 149 24.11 -5.99 -7.95
C ARG A 149 23.34 -6.89 -6.98
N LYS A 150 22.06 -6.60 -6.78
CA LYS A 150 21.13 -7.39 -5.96
C LYS A 150 19.86 -7.68 -6.74
N ARG A 151 19.25 -8.84 -6.53
CA ARG A 151 17.94 -9.19 -7.12
C ARG A 151 17.04 -9.82 -6.07
N ARG A 152 15.76 -9.46 -6.09
CA ARG A 152 14.73 -10.00 -5.21
C ARG A 152 13.56 -10.60 -5.95
N TRP A 153 13.29 -11.86 -5.64
CA TRP A 153 12.41 -12.72 -6.42
C TRP A 153 11.51 -13.51 -5.49
N HIS A 154 10.25 -13.70 -5.89
CA HIS A 154 9.41 -14.73 -5.29
C HIS A 154 9.93 -16.12 -5.72
N PHE A 155 9.91 -17.09 -4.82
CA PHE A 155 10.50 -18.41 -5.06
C PHE A 155 9.96 -19.07 -6.35
N ASN A 156 8.64 -19.06 -6.57
CA ASN A 156 8.04 -19.67 -7.76
C ASN A 156 8.50 -19.01 -9.07
N THR A 157 8.57 -17.67 -9.09
CA THR A 157 9.10 -16.92 -10.24
C THR A 157 10.57 -17.25 -10.50
N PHE A 158 11.35 -17.44 -9.43
CA PHE A 158 12.74 -17.89 -9.53
C PHE A 158 12.87 -19.28 -10.12
N MET A 159 12.04 -20.22 -9.69
CA MET A 159 12.01 -21.56 -10.25
C MET A 159 11.73 -21.53 -11.75
N LEU A 160 10.68 -20.81 -12.16
CA LEU A 160 10.29 -20.71 -13.58
C LEU A 160 11.40 -20.12 -14.43
N TYR A 161 12.06 -19.07 -13.95
CA TYR A 161 13.20 -18.49 -14.64
C TYR A 161 14.40 -19.45 -14.70
N ALA A 162 14.77 -20.10 -13.58
CA ALA A 162 15.90 -21.01 -13.54
C ALA A 162 15.66 -22.18 -14.52
N MET A 163 14.47 -22.78 -14.50
CA MET A 163 14.06 -23.81 -15.45
C MET A 163 14.04 -23.30 -16.89
N SER A 164 13.51 -22.09 -17.14
CA SER A 164 13.53 -21.48 -18.48
C SER A 164 14.95 -21.24 -18.99
N ARG A 165 15.90 -20.88 -18.11
CA ARG A 165 17.30 -20.67 -18.49
C ARG A 165 18.02 -21.97 -18.76
N ILE A 166 17.79 -22.99 -17.93
CA ILE A 166 18.28 -24.36 -18.17
C ILE A 166 17.77 -24.85 -19.53
N GLU A 167 16.48 -24.66 -19.82
CA GLU A 167 15.87 -25.09 -21.08
C GLU A 167 16.39 -24.32 -22.30
N GLN A 168 16.57 -23.00 -22.18
CA GLN A 168 17.20 -22.20 -23.22
C GLN A 168 18.63 -22.66 -23.51
N TYR A 169 19.39 -22.98 -22.46
CA TYR A 169 20.74 -23.50 -22.57
C TYR A 169 20.77 -24.88 -23.24
N ARG A 170 19.85 -25.78 -22.87
CA ARG A 170 19.69 -27.10 -23.50
C ARG A 170 19.34 -26.98 -24.97
N LYS A 171 18.40 -26.09 -25.34
CA LYS A 171 18.00 -25.85 -26.73
C LYS A 171 19.13 -25.31 -27.60
N SER A 172 20.08 -24.56 -27.02
CA SER A 172 21.24 -24.07 -27.78
C SER A 172 22.37 -25.09 -27.94
N HIS A 173 22.36 -26.23 -27.23
CA HIS A 173 23.48 -27.20 -27.17
C HIS A 173 23.08 -28.66 -27.53
N LEU A 174 22.23 -28.85 -28.54
CA LEU A 174 21.43 -30.05 -28.81
C LEU A 174 22.14 -31.36 -29.26
N GLN A 175 23.38 -31.72 -28.85
CA GLN A 175 24.06 -32.92 -29.43
C GLN A 175 24.74 -34.00 -28.55
N THR A 176 24.79 -34.01 -27.20
CA THR A 176 25.38 -35.18 -26.48
C THR A 176 24.70 -35.60 -25.15
N PRO A 177 23.97 -36.72 -25.08
CA PRO A 177 23.24 -37.10 -23.86
C PRO A 177 24.14 -37.68 -22.75
N GLY A 178 24.05 -37.12 -21.53
CA GLY A 178 24.46 -37.81 -20.28
C GLY A 178 25.30 -37.01 -19.28
N LEU A 179 26.06 -35.99 -19.72
CA LEU A 179 26.89 -35.14 -18.84
C LEU A 179 26.42 -33.67 -18.79
N GLU A 180 25.46 -33.28 -19.64
CA GLU A 180 25.03 -31.89 -19.88
C GLU A 180 24.23 -31.26 -18.73
N ASP A 181 23.54 -32.07 -17.91
CA ASP A 181 22.65 -31.55 -16.85
C ASP A 181 23.42 -30.80 -15.76
N GLU A 182 24.58 -31.30 -15.34
CA GLU A 182 25.41 -30.64 -14.33
C GLU A 182 26.04 -29.34 -14.85
N TYR A 183 26.43 -29.30 -16.14
CA TYR A 183 26.97 -28.08 -16.75
C TYR A 183 25.92 -26.98 -16.90
N SER A 184 24.67 -27.34 -17.23
CA SER A 184 23.58 -26.38 -17.37
C SER A 184 23.30 -25.63 -16.06
N LEU A 185 23.37 -26.33 -14.92
CA LEU A 185 23.17 -25.74 -13.59
C LEU A 185 24.34 -24.83 -13.18
N LEU A 186 25.58 -25.27 -13.43
CA LEU A 186 26.77 -24.47 -13.17
C LEU A 186 26.78 -23.18 -13.99
N TRP A 187 26.33 -23.23 -15.24
CA TRP A 187 26.20 -22.05 -16.09
C TRP A 187 25.16 -21.06 -15.57
N VAL A 188 23.99 -21.53 -15.14
CA VAL A 188 22.96 -20.68 -14.53
C VAL A 188 23.47 -20.08 -13.22
N ALA A 189 24.17 -20.85 -12.37
CA ALA A 189 24.78 -20.34 -11.14
C ALA A 189 25.80 -19.22 -11.42
N LYS A 190 26.64 -19.39 -12.45
CA LYS A 190 27.59 -18.37 -12.92
C LYS A 190 26.85 -17.09 -13.33
N GLU A 191 25.85 -17.20 -14.19
CA GLU A 191 25.06 -16.07 -14.68
C GLU A 191 24.40 -15.31 -13.51
N LEU A 192 23.89 -16.05 -12.51
CA LEU A 192 23.28 -15.48 -11.32
C LEU A 192 24.29 -14.70 -10.47
N VAL A 193 25.50 -15.22 -10.22
CA VAL A 193 26.52 -14.52 -9.42
C VAL A 193 27.09 -13.30 -10.14
N GLU A 194 27.26 -13.37 -11.47
CA GLU A 194 27.75 -12.23 -12.25
C GLU A 194 26.76 -11.05 -12.25
N LYS A 195 25.46 -11.36 -12.38
CA LYS A 195 24.39 -10.35 -12.39
C LYS A 195 23.97 -9.89 -10.99
N SER A 196 23.87 -10.83 -10.05
CA SER A 196 23.32 -10.64 -8.71
C SER A 196 24.01 -11.55 -7.67
N PRO A 197 25.20 -11.17 -7.17
CA PRO A 197 25.88 -11.88 -6.09
C PRO A 197 25.08 -11.92 -4.78
N ILE A 198 24.18 -10.96 -4.55
CA ILE A 198 23.25 -10.97 -3.41
C ILE A 198 21.85 -11.29 -3.93
N LEU A 199 21.32 -12.43 -3.51
CA LEU A 199 20.02 -12.93 -3.92
C LEU A 199 19.03 -12.90 -2.76
N PHE A 200 17.88 -12.24 -2.96
CA PHE A 200 16.75 -12.27 -2.04
C PHE A 200 15.67 -13.20 -2.58
N LEU A 201 15.27 -14.21 -1.79
CA LEU A 201 14.18 -15.12 -2.12
C LEU A 201 13.07 -15.02 -1.10
N ASP A 202 11.91 -14.57 -1.55
CA ASP A 202 10.71 -14.55 -0.73
C ASP A 202 9.88 -15.82 -0.87
N GLU A 203 9.29 -16.23 0.25
CA GLU A 203 8.44 -17.42 0.35
C GLU A 203 9.13 -18.69 -0.16
N PHE A 204 10.36 -18.93 0.30
CA PHE A 204 11.12 -20.15 0.00
C PHE A 204 10.32 -21.39 0.42
N GLN A 205 9.87 -22.17 -0.56
CA GLN A 205 9.07 -23.39 -0.40
C GLN A 205 9.63 -24.45 -1.34
N LEU A 206 9.54 -25.73 -0.99
CA LEU A 206 10.02 -26.81 -1.86
C LEU A 206 8.85 -27.72 -2.21
N PRO A 207 8.33 -27.65 -3.45
CA PRO A 207 7.10 -28.33 -3.81
C PRO A 207 7.29 -29.82 -4.13
N ASP A 208 8.44 -30.24 -4.67
CA ASP A 208 8.68 -31.62 -5.08
C ASP A 208 10.14 -32.08 -4.91
N ARG A 209 10.35 -33.39 -4.96
CA ARG A 209 11.68 -34.03 -4.84
C ARG A 209 12.61 -33.67 -6.00
N THR A 210 12.08 -33.46 -7.21
CA THR A 210 12.89 -33.19 -8.41
C THR A 210 13.39 -31.75 -8.42
N ALA A 211 12.52 -30.76 -8.14
CA ALA A 211 12.97 -29.38 -8.02
C ALA A 211 13.87 -29.19 -6.81
N SER A 212 13.63 -29.91 -5.71
CA SER A 212 14.55 -29.92 -4.56
C SER A 212 15.97 -30.30 -4.98
N LYS A 213 16.14 -31.36 -5.79
CA LYS A 213 17.45 -31.79 -6.30
C LYS A 213 18.11 -30.75 -7.22
N ILE A 214 17.35 -30.17 -8.14
CA ILE A 214 17.84 -29.11 -9.04
C ILE A 214 18.31 -27.89 -8.23
N MET A 215 17.54 -27.52 -7.21
CA MET A 215 17.81 -26.35 -6.38
C MET A 215 18.98 -26.55 -5.44
N SER A 216 19.09 -27.73 -4.82
CA SER A 216 20.26 -28.11 -4.04
C SER A 216 21.53 -27.92 -4.86
N ASN A 217 21.57 -28.50 -6.06
CA ASN A 217 22.76 -28.43 -6.92
C ASN A 217 23.05 -26.99 -7.40
N LEU A 218 22.01 -26.23 -7.77
CA LEU A 218 22.15 -24.84 -8.20
C LEU A 218 22.70 -23.95 -7.08
N PHE A 219 22.20 -24.06 -5.86
CA PHE A 219 22.65 -23.23 -4.75
C PHE A 219 24.01 -23.63 -4.22
N ILE A 220 24.36 -24.91 -4.21
CA ILE A 220 25.72 -25.36 -3.87
C ILE A 220 26.73 -24.70 -4.80
N ALA A 221 26.47 -24.74 -6.11
CA ALA A 221 27.29 -24.03 -7.09
C ALA A 221 27.29 -22.51 -6.85
N PHE A 222 26.13 -21.90 -6.60
CA PHE A 222 26.01 -20.47 -6.32
C PHE A 222 26.85 -20.03 -5.12
N PHE A 223 26.81 -20.78 -4.01
CA PHE A 223 27.58 -20.46 -2.80
C PHE A 223 29.09 -20.57 -3.01
N GLN A 224 29.54 -21.60 -3.74
CA GLN A 224 30.96 -21.78 -4.03
C GLN A 224 31.54 -20.73 -4.98
N LEU A 225 30.68 -20.11 -5.81
CA LEU A 225 31.04 -18.99 -6.66
C LEU A 225 31.01 -17.64 -5.90
N GLY A 226 30.72 -17.66 -4.59
CA GLY A 226 30.71 -16.48 -3.73
C GLY A 226 29.35 -15.77 -3.65
N GLY A 227 28.26 -16.43 -4.04
CA GLY A 227 26.91 -15.90 -3.87
C GLY A 227 26.47 -15.86 -2.40
N VAL A 228 25.64 -14.87 -2.05
CA VAL A 228 25.04 -14.70 -0.72
C VAL A 228 23.52 -14.77 -0.85
N LEU A 229 22.89 -15.67 -0.07
CA LEU A 229 21.45 -15.90 -0.08
C LEU A 229 20.78 -15.27 1.15
N ILE A 230 19.74 -14.46 0.91
CA ILE A 230 18.82 -13.98 1.92
C ILE A 230 17.43 -14.52 1.59
N ALA A 231 16.87 -15.38 2.45
CA ALA A 231 15.60 -16.05 2.18
C ALA A 231 14.60 -15.83 3.30
N SER A 232 13.31 -15.71 2.95
CA SER A 232 12.19 -15.81 3.91
C SER A 232 11.39 -17.08 3.65
N SER A 233 11.00 -17.78 4.72
CA SER A 233 10.14 -18.96 4.68
C SER A 233 9.10 -18.91 5.81
N ASN A 234 7.97 -19.58 5.60
CA ASN A 234 6.98 -19.82 6.66
C ASN A 234 7.29 -21.09 7.47
N ARG A 235 8.20 -21.94 6.98
CA ARG A 235 8.59 -23.20 7.61
C ARG A 235 10.02 -23.15 8.10
N MET A 236 10.29 -23.88 9.18
CA MET A 236 11.66 -24.16 9.56
C MET A 236 12.32 -25.10 8.54
N PRO A 237 13.64 -25.07 8.38
CA PRO A 237 14.34 -25.95 7.43
C PRO A 237 14.07 -27.44 7.63
N GLU A 238 13.93 -27.88 8.88
CA GLU A 238 13.60 -29.27 9.24
C GLU A 238 12.19 -29.67 8.78
N GLU A 239 11.25 -28.72 8.80
CA GLU A 239 9.88 -28.90 8.29
C GLU A 239 9.84 -28.87 6.76
N LEU A 240 10.76 -28.16 6.10
CA LEU A 240 10.90 -28.20 4.63
C LEU A 240 11.32 -29.61 4.16
N GLU A 241 12.21 -30.29 4.88
CA GLU A 241 12.57 -31.68 4.57
C GLU A 241 11.39 -32.62 4.76
N LYS A 242 10.68 -32.47 5.88
CA LYS A 242 9.49 -33.28 6.19
C LYS A 242 8.40 -33.11 5.13
N ALA A 243 8.19 -31.88 4.65
CA ALA A 243 7.25 -31.57 3.59
C ALA A 243 7.59 -32.23 2.24
N THR A 244 8.88 -32.47 1.97
CA THR A 244 9.34 -33.15 0.75
C THR A 244 9.24 -34.67 0.78
N GLY A 245 8.69 -35.26 1.87
CA GLY A 245 8.38 -36.69 1.98
C GLY A 245 9.50 -37.58 2.55
N GLY A 246 10.47 -37.00 3.28
CA GLY A 246 11.53 -37.77 3.93
C GLY A 246 11.06 -38.44 5.23
N TYR A 247 10.86 -39.77 5.23
CA TYR A 247 10.64 -40.54 6.46
C TYR A 247 11.94 -40.63 7.28
N TYR A 248 11.87 -40.24 8.55
CA TYR A 248 12.95 -40.34 9.53
C TYR A 248 13.15 -41.80 9.94
N SER A 249 14.28 -42.42 9.57
CA SER A 249 14.73 -43.65 10.25
C SER A 249 15.58 -43.24 11.46
N PRO A 250 15.22 -43.65 12.70
CA PRO A 250 16.03 -43.28 13.87
C PRO A 250 17.41 -43.94 13.78
N PRO A 251 18.47 -43.31 14.32
CA PRO A 251 19.80 -43.92 14.34
C PRO A 251 19.77 -45.17 15.22
N ALA A 252 20.30 -46.28 14.71
CA ALA A 252 20.46 -47.51 15.49
C ALA A 252 21.37 -47.25 16.69
N THR A 253 20.85 -47.38 17.90
CA THR A 253 21.63 -47.44 19.14
C THR A 253 22.38 -48.77 19.19
N GLY A 254 23.59 -48.80 18.63
CA GLY A 254 24.56 -49.90 18.81
C GLY A 254 25.32 -49.74 20.12
N GLY A 255 25.19 -50.72 21.01
CA GLY A 255 25.72 -50.69 22.37
C GLY A 255 27.25 -50.76 22.51
N LEU A 256 27.71 -50.31 23.67
CA LEU A 256 29.10 -50.20 24.15
C LEU A 256 29.94 -51.50 24.17
N LEU A 257 29.41 -52.65 23.72
CA LEU A 257 30.10 -53.94 23.86
C LEU A 257 31.01 -54.31 22.67
N GLU A 258 30.93 -53.59 21.55
CA GLU A 258 31.71 -53.94 20.34
C GLU A 258 33.04 -53.16 20.22
N GLN A 259 33.27 -52.18 21.10
CA GLN A 259 34.50 -51.38 21.14
C GLN A 259 35.70 -52.09 21.80
N VAL A 260 35.53 -53.28 22.37
CA VAL A 260 36.55 -53.97 23.18
C VAL A 260 37.31 -55.07 22.42
N LEU A 261 36.79 -55.58 21.30
CA LEU A 261 37.48 -56.62 20.51
C LEU A 261 38.14 -56.03 19.27
N GLY A 262 39.38 -55.59 19.45
CA GLY A 262 40.23 -55.01 18.42
C GLY A 262 40.51 -55.97 17.25
N LEU A 263 39.74 -55.84 16.17
CA LEU A 263 40.04 -56.42 14.86
C LEU A 263 39.78 -55.38 13.77
N ARG A 264 40.77 -54.51 13.53
CA ARG A 264 40.73 -53.50 12.47
C ARG A 264 41.17 -54.14 11.14
N LYS A 265 40.23 -54.68 10.36
CA LYS A 265 40.48 -55.12 8.98
C LYS A 265 40.27 -53.94 8.03
N LYS A 266 41.33 -53.57 7.32
CA LYS A 266 41.38 -52.50 6.32
C LYS A 266 40.64 -52.96 5.06
N GLN A 267 39.41 -52.47 4.82
CA GLN A 267 38.70 -52.62 3.56
C GLN A 267 38.44 -51.24 2.94
N SER A 268 38.72 -51.14 1.65
CA SER A 268 38.46 -50.03 0.76
C SER A 268 36.96 -49.71 0.79
N GLY A 269 36.62 -48.48 1.19
CA GLY A 269 35.24 -48.03 1.40
C GLY A 269 34.51 -47.83 0.09
N GLY A 270 33.74 -48.85 -0.32
CA GLY A 270 32.51 -48.66 -1.07
C GLY A 270 31.41 -48.23 -0.09
N GLU A 271 30.66 -47.20 -0.48
CA GLU A 271 29.59 -46.56 0.27
C GLU A 271 28.49 -47.57 0.63
N LEU A 272 28.49 -48.03 1.88
CA LEU A 272 27.39 -48.73 2.55
C LEU A 272 27.15 -48.07 3.91
N PHE A 273 26.79 -46.79 3.87
CA PHE A 273 26.05 -46.11 4.92
C PHE A 273 24.82 -45.52 4.23
N GLY A 274 23.64 -45.71 4.82
CA GLY A 274 22.35 -45.35 4.21
C GLY A 274 22.38 -43.96 3.59
N GLN A 275 21.85 -43.84 2.38
CA GLN A 275 21.77 -42.58 1.64
C GLN A 275 21.06 -41.53 2.51
N SER A 276 21.83 -40.68 3.20
CA SER A 276 21.33 -39.39 3.65
C SER A 276 20.78 -38.68 2.42
N SER A 277 19.56 -38.17 2.49
CA SER A 277 18.90 -37.50 1.37
C SER A 277 19.86 -36.43 0.79
N ASP A 278 19.96 -36.33 -0.55
CA ASP A 278 20.69 -35.23 -1.25
C ASP A 278 20.22 -33.82 -0.77
N PHE A 279 19.08 -33.78 -0.06
CA PHE A 279 18.50 -32.60 0.53
C PHE A 279 19.05 -32.29 1.93
N ALA A 280 19.28 -33.28 2.78
CA ALA A 280 19.90 -33.10 4.09
C ALA A 280 21.30 -32.47 3.95
N SER A 281 22.07 -32.94 2.96
CA SER A 281 23.39 -32.37 2.64
C SER A 281 23.31 -30.92 2.15
N PHE A 282 22.22 -30.53 1.49
CA PHE A 282 21.96 -29.13 1.13
C PHE A 282 21.56 -28.29 2.34
N LEU A 283 20.72 -28.81 3.24
CA LEU A 283 20.36 -28.12 4.49
C LEU A 283 21.58 -27.84 5.35
N ASP A 284 22.54 -28.76 5.40
CA ASP A 284 23.81 -28.55 6.10
C ASP A 284 24.65 -27.45 5.47
N VAL A 285 24.69 -27.37 4.13
CA VAL A 285 25.32 -26.24 3.43
C VAL A 285 24.58 -24.95 3.75
N LEU A 286 23.24 -24.94 3.71
CA LEU A 286 22.44 -23.76 4.04
C LEU A 286 22.68 -23.31 5.50
N ARG A 287 22.87 -24.25 6.43
CA ARG A 287 23.28 -23.99 7.83
C ARG A 287 24.66 -23.40 7.98
N ALA A 288 25.61 -23.80 7.15
CA ALA A 288 26.93 -23.17 7.15
C ALA A 288 26.90 -21.76 6.54
N ARG A 289 26.08 -21.54 5.50
CA ARG A 289 26.07 -20.30 4.69
C ARG A 289 25.10 -19.22 5.16
N CYS A 290 24.02 -19.56 5.84
CA CYS A 290 22.98 -18.63 6.26
C CYS A 290 22.83 -18.63 7.78
N GLU A 291 22.73 -17.44 8.38
CA GLU A 291 22.30 -17.29 9.76
C GLU A 291 20.79 -17.54 9.83
N PHE A 292 20.36 -18.51 10.63
CA PHE A 292 18.93 -18.74 10.84
C PHE A 292 18.38 -17.82 11.89
N TRP A 293 17.26 -17.20 11.56
CA TRP A 293 16.48 -16.41 12.50
C TRP A 293 15.03 -16.88 12.48
N HIS A 294 14.48 -17.19 13.65
CA HIS A 294 13.07 -17.52 13.81
C HIS A 294 12.33 -16.35 14.45
N MET A 295 11.24 -15.90 13.82
CA MET A 295 10.35 -14.88 14.37
C MET A 295 9.24 -15.56 15.16
N GLU A 296 9.34 -15.47 16.47
CA GLU A 296 8.28 -15.84 17.40
C GLU A 296 7.21 -14.76 17.40
N GLY A 297 6.00 -15.12 16.98
CA GLY A 297 4.84 -14.24 16.98
C GLY A 297 3.71 -14.81 16.14
N SER A 298 2.55 -15.04 16.74
CA SER A 298 1.35 -15.53 16.02
C SER A 298 0.45 -14.38 15.55
N ARG A 299 0.96 -13.15 15.61
CA ARG A 299 0.18 -11.93 15.52
C ARG A 299 0.59 -11.13 14.29
N ASP A 300 -0.41 -10.75 13.50
CA ASP A 300 -0.20 -9.86 12.37
C ASP A 300 0.21 -8.47 12.87
N TRP A 301 1.40 -7.99 12.47
CA TRP A 301 1.98 -6.71 12.93
C TRP A 301 1.15 -5.49 12.57
N ARG A 302 0.21 -5.64 11.63
CA ARG A 302 -0.75 -4.62 11.21
C ARG A 302 -1.95 -4.50 12.17
N ARG A 303 -2.18 -5.49 13.06
CA ARG A 303 -3.32 -5.54 13.99
C ARG A 303 -3.07 -4.72 15.26
N ARG A 304 -3.87 -3.67 15.47
CA ARG A 304 -3.85 -2.86 16.69
C ARG A 304 -4.44 -3.63 17.88
N GLU A 305 -3.84 -3.50 19.06
CA GLU A 305 -4.42 -4.09 20.29
C GLU A 305 -5.78 -3.47 20.61
N THR A 306 -6.81 -4.30 20.69
CA THR A 306 -7.86 -4.15 21.70
C THR A 306 -7.30 -4.75 22.99
N GLY A 307 -7.09 -3.93 24.00
CA GLY A 307 -6.35 -4.30 25.20
C GLY A 307 -6.90 -5.55 25.88
N VAL A 308 -6.10 -6.62 25.90
CA VAL A 308 -6.22 -7.70 26.88
C VAL A 308 -4.88 -7.79 27.58
N LYS A 309 -4.84 -7.29 28.81
CA LYS A 309 -3.75 -7.55 29.74
C LYS A 309 -3.82 -9.02 30.15
N SER A 310 -2.73 -9.77 29.96
CA SER A 310 -2.43 -10.92 30.81
C SER A 310 -0.96 -10.86 31.24
N GLN A 311 -0.77 -10.84 32.55
CA GLN A 311 0.50 -10.77 33.25
C GLN A 311 1.42 -11.96 32.95
N GLY A 312 2.74 -11.75 33.11
CA GLY A 312 3.65 -12.77 33.62
C GLY A 312 4.99 -12.85 32.90
N THR A 313 5.99 -12.09 33.38
CA THR A 313 7.27 -12.61 33.92
C THR A 313 8.31 -11.48 33.88
N ARG A 314 8.65 -10.95 35.06
CA ARG A 314 9.82 -10.10 35.29
C ARG A 314 11.05 -10.99 35.32
N VAL A 315 12.11 -10.60 34.61
CA VAL A 315 13.50 -10.91 34.98
C VAL A 315 14.16 -9.57 35.27
N GLY A 316 14.67 -9.45 36.50
CA GLY A 316 15.05 -8.19 37.10
C GLY A 316 16.46 -7.73 36.74
N LEU A 317 16.74 -6.49 37.11
CA LEU A 317 18.04 -6.05 37.56
C LEU A 317 17.82 -5.07 38.70
N SER A 318 18.37 -5.47 39.83
CA SER A 318 18.41 -4.87 41.16
C SER A 318 19.13 -3.52 41.19
N GLN A 319 18.61 -2.56 41.96
CA GLN A 319 19.29 -1.99 43.14
C GLN A 319 18.33 -1.09 43.95
N GLU A 320 18.46 -1.21 45.26
CA GLU A 320 17.58 -0.81 46.37
C GLU A 320 17.76 0.67 46.83
N PRO A 321 17.33 1.09 48.06
CA PRO A 321 15.98 1.56 48.39
C PRO A 321 16.00 2.95 49.06
N THR A 322 14.84 3.59 49.24
CA THR A 322 14.67 4.52 50.38
C THR A 322 13.21 4.52 50.83
N GLU A 323 13.07 4.45 52.15
CA GLU A 323 11.88 4.12 52.93
C GLU A 323 10.82 5.25 52.97
N VAL A 324 9.57 4.86 53.27
CA VAL A 324 8.72 5.31 54.41
C VAL A 324 7.23 5.10 54.08
N PRO A 325 6.36 4.70 55.04
CA PRO A 325 5.24 3.80 54.78
C PRO A 325 3.82 4.40 54.92
N SER A 326 2.87 3.53 54.52
CA SER A 326 1.51 3.30 55.06
C SER A 326 0.42 4.37 54.92
N GLN A 327 -0.66 3.98 54.22
CA GLN A 327 -2.01 3.81 54.80
C GLN A 327 -3.01 3.23 53.77
N THR A 328 -3.27 1.92 53.87
CA THR A 328 -4.57 1.28 53.57
C THR A 328 -5.56 1.57 54.72
N PRO A 329 -6.91 1.35 54.66
CA PRO A 329 -7.62 0.28 53.93
C PRO A 329 -9.10 0.53 53.45
N THR A 330 -9.66 -0.46 52.72
CA THR A 330 -11.08 -0.97 52.75
C THR A 330 -12.25 -0.07 52.29
N LEU A 331 -13.28 -0.50 51.53
CA LEU A 331 -14.08 -1.74 51.53
C LEU A 331 -14.74 -2.02 50.15
N LYS A 332 -14.69 -3.30 49.75
CA LYS A 332 -15.73 -4.27 49.29
C LYS A 332 -17.00 -3.87 48.47
N PRO A 333 -17.56 -4.87 47.73
CA PRO A 333 -18.31 -4.70 46.48
C PRO A 333 -19.84 -4.85 46.64
N SER A 334 -20.58 -4.32 45.68
CA SER A 334 -21.97 -4.74 45.42
C SER A 334 -22.25 -4.74 43.92
N SER A 335 -22.67 -5.92 43.47
CA SER A 335 -23.18 -6.28 42.16
C SER A 335 -24.43 -5.51 41.76
N GLU A 336 -24.48 -5.05 40.51
CA GLU A 336 -25.70 -5.10 39.70
C GLU A 336 -25.30 -5.15 38.22
N MET A 337 -26.01 -5.99 37.48
CA MET A 337 -25.70 -6.41 36.12
C MET A 337 -26.00 -5.31 35.12
N ASP A 338 -25.01 -4.94 34.30
CA ASP A 338 -25.26 -4.48 32.93
C ASP A 338 -24.61 -5.46 31.96
N LYS A 339 -25.43 -6.38 31.44
CA LYS A 339 -25.13 -7.15 30.23
C LYS A 339 -25.47 -6.26 29.03
N ASN A 340 -24.47 -5.58 28.46
CA ASN A 340 -24.31 -5.34 27.02
C ASN A 340 -23.19 -4.32 26.76
N GLU A 341 -21.94 -4.75 26.87
CA GLU A 341 -20.85 -4.17 26.09
C GLU A 341 -20.24 -5.32 25.28
N SER A 342 -20.84 -5.62 24.13
CA SER A 342 -20.15 -6.38 23.08
C SER A 342 -19.02 -5.51 22.56
N GLY A 343 -17.77 -5.87 22.88
CA GLY A 343 -16.59 -5.20 22.36
C GLY A 343 -16.59 -5.20 20.83
N ASP A 344 -16.61 -4.01 20.24
CA ASP A 344 -16.62 -3.78 18.80
C ASP A 344 -15.37 -4.42 18.14
N CYS A 345 -15.55 -5.59 17.52
CA CYS A 345 -14.55 -6.23 16.68
C CYS A 345 -14.50 -5.49 15.33
N ARG A 346 -13.59 -4.52 15.22
CA ARG A 346 -13.41 -3.71 14.00
C ARG A 346 -12.87 -4.55 12.83
N TYR A 347 -13.52 -4.50 11.65
CA TYR A 347 -13.10 -5.16 10.38
C TYR A 347 -12.71 -4.12 9.29
N PRO A 348 -12.08 -4.52 8.15
CA PRO A 348 -11.64 -3.58 7.10
C PRO A 348 -12.79 -2.77 6.47
N ALA A 349 -12.51 -1.57 5.96
CA ALA A 349 -13.53 -0.64 5.44
C ALA A 349 -14.30 -1.17 4.20
N MET A 350 -13.65 -1.99 3.36
CA MET A 350 -14.26 -2.61 2.17
C MET A 350 -14.82 -4.02 2.44
N TYR A 351 -14.88 -4.42 3.71
CA TYR A 351 -15.43 -5.68 4.18
C TYR A 351 -16.79 -5.40 4.85
N CYS A 352 -17.87 -5.97 4.34
CA CYS A 352 -19.21 -5.82 4.92
C CYS A 352 -19.67 -7.15 5.52
N LEU A 353 -20.23 -7.12 6.73
CA LEU A 353 -20.89 -8.29 7.29
C LEU A 353 -22.27 -8.47 6.66
N GLY A 354 -22.74 -9.71 6.52
CA GLY A 354 -24.09 -10.02 6.05
C GLY A 354 -25.20 -9.48 6.98
N SER A 355 -24.86 -9.13 8.23
CA SER A 355 -25.71 -8.47 9.21
C SER A 355 -25.75 -6.94 9.06
N ASP A 356 -24.82 -6.36 8.30
CA ASP A 356 -24.74 -4.91 8.11
C ASP A 356 -25.80 -4.47 7.10
N GLY A 357 -26.57 -3.44 7.44
CA GLY A 357 -27.68 -2.96 6.62
C GLY A 357 -27.28 -2.65 5.17
N GLU A 358 -28.22 -2.84 4.24
CA GLU A 358 -28.03 -2.73 2.79
C GLU A 358 -27.41 -1.38 2.34
N GLN A 359 -27.61 -0.32 3.13
CA GLN A 359 -27.02 1.01 2.93
C GLN A 359 -25.48 1.04 3.05
N ILE A 360 -24.89 0.26 3.97
CA ILE A 360 -23.43 0.20 4.14
C ILE A 360 -22.81 -0.50 2.93
N TRP A 361 -23.44 -1.59 2.48
CA TRP A 361 -23.06 -2.30 1.26
C TRP A 361 -23.16 -1.39 0.03
N GLU A 362 -24.24 -0.64 -0.13
CA GLU A 362 -24.40 0.33 -1.22
C GLU A 362 -23.31 1.41 -1.22
N SER A 363 -22.90 1.89 -0.04
CA SER A 363 -21.83 2.89 0.09
C SER A 363 -20.44 2.33 -0.26
N ALA A 364 -20.11 1.13 0.22
CA ALA A 364 -18.86 0.44 -0.10
C ALA A 364 -18.79 0.04 -1.58
N PHE A 365 -19.92 -0.42 -2.13
CA PHE A 365 -20.08 -0.76 -3.54
C PHE A 365 -19.90 0.48 -4.43
N SER A 366 -20.58 1.58 -4.12
CA SER A 366 -20.47 2.82 -4.88
C SER A 366 -19.06 3.42 -4.80
N GLY A 367 -18.40 3.34 -3.64
CA GLY A 367 -17.05 3.83 -3.43
C GLY A 367 -15.97 3.06 -4.21
N ALA A 368 -16.14 1.75 -4.42
CA ALA A 368 -15.17 0.93 -5.15
C ALA A 368 -15.42 0.82 -6.65
N SER A 369 -16.68 0.80 -7.07
CA SER A 369 -17.07 0.58 -8.47
C SER A 369 -17.31 1.87 -9.25
N GLY A 370 -17.54 3.01 -8.56
CA GLY A 370 -17.97 4.26 -9.20
C GLY A 370 -19.40 4.18 -9.76
N VAL A 371 -20.16 3.13 -9.43
CA VAL A 371 -21.52 2.84 -9.93
C VAL A 371 -22.47 2.62 -8.75
N SER A 372 -23.67 3.19 -8.82
CA SER A 372 -24.73 2.92 -7.84
C SER A 372 -25.29 1.51 -8.02
N VAL A 373 -25.55 0.78 -6.93
CA VAL A 373 -26.21 -0.55 -6.95
C VAL A 373 -27.53 -0.53 -7.73
N ALA A 374 -28.25 0.60 -7.70
CA ALA A 374 -29.51 0.79 -8.43
C ALA A 374 -29.35 0.86 -9.96
N ALA A 375 -28.14 1.10 -10.48
CA ALA A 375 -27.84 1.10 -11.91
C ALA A 375 -27.57 -0.33 -12.45
N ALA A 376 -28.38 -1.31 -12.01
CA ALA A 376 -28.34 -2.72 -12.44
C ALA A 376 -28.47 -2.91 -13.96
N ALA A 377 -28.80 -1.86 -14.72
CA ALA A 377 -29.05 -1.88 -16.16
C ALA A 377 -27.78 -1.86 -17.07
N LYS A 378 -26.54 -1.80 -16.54
CA LYS A 378 -25.31 -1.68 -17.35
C LYS A 378 -24.34 -2.88 -17.28
N TRP A 379 -24.69 -3.97 -16.59
CA TRP A 379 -23.82 -5.14 -16.51
C TRP A 379 -23.86 -5.94 -17.81
N GLU A 380 -22.71 -6.11 -18.44
CA GLU A 380 -22.58 -6.93 -19.64
C GLU A 380 -21.96 -8.29 -19.27
N PRO A 381 -22.44 -9.41 -19.84
CA PRO A 381 -21.74 -10.68 -19.73
C PRO A 381 -20.55 -10.70 -20.70
N SER A 382 -19.41 -11.28 -20.28
CA SER A 382 -18.27 -11.53 -21.15
C SER A 382 -17.70 -12.92 -20.99
N SER A 383 -16.83 -13.33 -21.91
CA SER A 383 -16.12 -14.60 -21.85
C SER A 383 -14.64 -14.39 -22.10
N LEU A 384 -13.79 -14.96 -21.25
CA LEU A 384 -12.34 -14.96 -21.42
C LEU A 384 -11.85 -16.33 -21.87
N VAL A 385 -10.87 -16.37 -22.78
CA VAL A 385 -10.27 -17.63 -23.23
C VAL A 385 -8.99 -17.87 -22.44
N VAL A 386 -8.99 -18.90 -21.60
CA VAL A 386 -7.86 -19.31 -20.77
C VAL A 386 -7.39 -20.69 -21.24
N TYR A 387 -6.20 -20.77 -21.83
CA TYR A 387 -5.64 -22.02 -22.38
C TYR A 387 -6.62 -22.82 -23.27
N GLY A 388 -7.42 -22.12 -24.07
CA GLY A 388 -8.42 -22.73 -24.97
C GLY A 388 -9.78 -23.02 -24.33
N ARG A 389 -9.96 -22.81 -23.02
CA ARG A 389 -11.23 -22.92 -22.30
C ARG A 389 -11.91 -21.55 -22.17
N SER A 390 -13.22 -21.49 -22.43
CA SER A 390 -14.01 -20.26 -22.25
C SER A 390 -14.52 -20.12 -20.81
N VAL A 391 -14.09 -19.08 -20.13
CA VAL A 391 -14.47 -18.70 -18.76
C VAL A 391 -15.55 -17.61 -18.83
N PRO A 392 -16.81 -17.91 -18.45
CA PRO A 392 -17.89 -16.94 -18.48
C PRO A 392 -17.80 -15.99 -17.27
N VAL A 393 -17.83 -14.69 -17.54
CA VAL A 393 -17.92 -13.61 -16.55
C VAL A 393 -19.35 -13.06 -16.60
N PRO A 394 -20.19 -13.35 -15.59
CA PRO A 394 -21.63 -13.10 -15.66
C PRO A 394 -21.99 -11.63 -15.64
N ARG A 395 -21.20 -10.80 -14.94
CA ARG A 395 -21.42 -9.36 -14.82
C ARG A 395 -20.09 -8.62 -14.82
N GLN A 396 -19.82 -7.88 -15.89
CA GLN A 396 -18.70 -6.95 -15.98
C GLN A 396 -19.17 -5.54 -16.34
N TYR A 397 -18.43 -4.54 -15.88
CA TYR A 397 -18.60 -3.14 -16.27
C TYR A 397 -17.28 -2.38 -16.12
N GLN A 398 -16.77 -1.81 -17.21
CA GLN A 398 -15.57 -0.94 -17.22
C GLN A 398 -14.36 -1.46 -16.41
N GLY A 399 -14.06 -2.76 -16.46
CA GLY A 399 -12.92 -3.34 -15.72
C GLY A 399 -13.23 -3.77 -14.28
N VAL A 400 -14.49 -3.62 -13.84
CA VAL A 400 -15.03 -4.18 -12.59
C VAL A 400 -15.77 -5.47 -12.90
N SER A 401 -15.56 -6.52 -12.09
CA SER A 401 -16.35 -7.76 -12.17
C SER A 401 -17.15 -7.99 -10.89
N TYR A 402 -18.41 -8.38 -11.05
CA TYR A 402 -19.32 -8.72 -9.95
C TYR A 402 -19.62 -10.21 -9.97
N TRP A 403 -19.49 -10.83 -8.80
CA TRP A 403 -19.67 -12.26 -8.62
C TRP A 403 -20.43 -12.59 -7.34
N THR A 404 -21.24 -13.65 -7.39
CA THR A 404 -21.67 -14.33 -6.17
C THR A 404 -20.66 -15.42 -5.80
N PHE A 405 -20.52 -15.70 -4.51
CA PHE A 405 -19.57 -16.71 -4.02
C PHE A 405 -19.75 -18.08 -4.72
N ASP A 406 -20.99 -18.55 -4.85
CA ASP A 406 -21.31 -19.81 -5.53
C ASP A 406 -20.79 -19.86 -6.97
N GLN A 407 -20.86 -18.73 -7.71
CA GLN A 407 -20.41 -18.68 -9.10
C GLN A 407 -18.88 -18.76 -9.22
N LEU A 408 -18.15 -18.10 -8.32
CA LEU A 408 -16.67 -18.07 -8.33
C LEU A 408 -16.03 -19.40 -7.97
N VAL A 409 -16.75 -20.25 -7.27
CA VAL A 409 -16.15 -21.42 -6.63
C VAL A 409 -16.47 -22.72 -7.40
N ARG A 410 -17.22 -22.66 -8.50
CA ARG A 410 -17.66 -23.84 -9.27
C ARG A 410 -16.54 -24.67 -9.89
N SER A 411 -15.95 -24.23 -10.99
CA SER A 411 -15.00 -25.05 -11.79
C SER A 411 -13.80 -24.25 -12.30
N PHE A 412 -13.55 -23.10 -11.67
CA PHE A 412 -12.38 -22.26 -11.96
C PHE A 412 -11.15 -22.80 -11.25
N GLY A 413 -10.04 -22.81 -11.98
CA GLY A 413 -8.71 -23.18 -11.49
C GLY A 413 -7.80 -21.96 -11.35
N PRO A 414 -6.55 -22.19 -10.87
CA PRO A 414 -5.60 -21.11 -10.61
C PRO A 414 -5.30 -20.22 -11.82
N ALA A 415 -5.16 -20.82 -13.00
CA ALA A 415 -4.90 -20.11 -14.25
C ALA A 415 -6.04 -19.16 -14.65
N ASP A 416 -7.29 -19.56 -14.38
CA ASP A 416 -8.44 -18.72 -14.68
C ASP A 416 -8.48 -17.52 -13.73
N PHE A 417 -8.23 -17.73 -12.44
CA PHE A 417 -8.18 -16.65 -11.47
C PHE A 417 -7.07 -15.64 -11.76
N LEU A 418 -5.87 -16.10 -12.17
CA LEU A 418 -4.79 -15.21 -12.56
C LEU A 418 -5.15 -14.41 -13.83
N THR A 419 -5.77 -15.07 -14.82
CA THR A 419 -6.20 -14.38 -16.05
C THR A 419 -7.30 -13.36 -15.75
N LEU A 420 -8.27 -13.72 -14.91
CA LEU A 420 -9.31 -12.81 -14.42
C LEU A 420 -8.70 -11.61 -13.69
N ALA A 421 -7.78 -11.86 -12.75
CA ALA A 421 -7.10 -10.81 -11.98
C ALA A 421 -6.25 -9.88 -12.86
N SER A 422 -5.63 -10.41 -13.92
CA SER A 422 -4.88 -9.60 -14.89
C SER A 422 -5.78 -8.76 -15.82
N THR A 423 -7.03 -9.16 -16.00
CA THR A 423 -7.99 -8.49 -16.91
C THR A 423 -8.82 -7.43 -16.20
N TYR A 424 -9.20 -7.67 -14.94
CA TYR A 424 -10.07 -6.79 -14.15
C TYR A 424 -9.32 -6.17 -12.96
N HIS A 425 -9.52 -4.87 -12.74
CA HIS A 425 -8.84 -4.16 -11.66
C HIS A 425 -9.60 -4.19 -10.32
N THR A 426 -10.92 -4.45 -10.34
CA THR A 426 -11.78 -4.49 -9.15
C THR A 426 -12.69 -5.70 -9.16
N PHE A 427 -12.76 -6.40 -8.03
CA PHE A 427 -13.63 -7.55 -7.82
C PHE A 427 -14.63 -7.27 -6.69
N ILE A 428 -15.89 -7.57 -6.95
CA ILE A 428 -16.97 -7.49 -5.98
C ILE A 428 -17.50 -8.90 -5.77
N ILE A 429 -17.39 -9.40 -4.54
CA ILE A 429 -17.83 -10.74 -4.16
C ILE A 429 -18.96 -10.63 -3.14
N ASP A 430 -20.10 -11.19 -3.50
CA ASP A 430 -21.31 -11.16 -2.70
C ASP A 430 -21.67 -12.53 -2.11
N GLN A 431 -22.31 -12.51 -0.94
CA GLN A 431 -22.83 -13.66 -0.19
C GLN A 431 -21.77 -14.72 0.13
N VAL A 432 -20.63 -14.32 0.69
CA VAL A 432 -19.62 -15.28 1.14
C VAL A 432 -20.09 -15.95 2.44
N PRO A 433 -20.38 -17.25 2.44
CA PRO A 433 -20.81 -17.96 3.65
C PRO A 433 -19.64 -18.19 4.59
N VAL A 434 -19.94 -18.59 5.83
CA VAL A 434 -18.93 -19.15 6.72
C VAL A 434 -18.45 -20.49 6.15
N LEU A 435 -17.16 -20.61 5.88
CA LEU A 435 -16.58 -21.78 5.23
C LEU A 435 -16.31 -22.86 6.28
N THR A 436 -17.21 -23.84 6.38
CA THR A 436 -17.11 -24.99 7.28
C THR A 436 -16.25 -26.10 6.69
N LEU A 437 -15.92 -27.14 7.47
CA LEU A 437 -15.13 -28.29 7.00
C LEU A 437 -15.75 -29.01 5.79
N ALA A 438 -17.07 -29.00 5.67
CA ALA A 438 -17.78 -29.57 4.52
C ALA A 438 -17.52 -28.81 3.20
N MET A 439 -17.11 -27.54 3.28
CA MET A 439 -16.85 -26.65 2.13
C MET A 439 -15.34 -26.45 1.89
N LYS A 440 -14.54 -27.50 2.13
CA LYS A 440 -13.07 -27.43 2.08
C LYS A 440 -12.53 -27.13 0.67
N ASN A 441 -13.15 -27.74 -0.35
CA ASN A 441 -12.77 -27.52 -1.75
C ASN A 441 -13.06 -26.09 -2.19
N GLU A 442 -14.20 -25.56 -1.73
CA GLU A 442 -14.66 -24.21 -1.96
C GLU A 442 -13.72 -23.19 -1.34
N ALA A 443 -13.33 -23.42 -0.08
CA ALA A 443 -12.37 -22.59 0.62
C ALA A 443 -11.01 -22.56 -0.09
N ARG A 444 -10.50 -23.70 -0.58
CA ARG A 444 -9.22 -23.76 -1.31
C ARG A 444 -9.22 -22.92 -2.59
N ARG A 445 -10.31 -22.99 -3.36
CA ARG A 445 -10.48 -22.17 -4.57
C ARG A 445 -10.57 -20.70 -4.24
N PHE A 446 -11.29 -20.35 -3.18
CA PHE A 446 -11.38 -18.97 -2.71
C PHE A 446 -10.02 -18.41 -2.25
N ILE A 447 -9.21 -19.19 -1.53
CA ILE A 447 -7.83 -18.83 -1.16
C ILE A 447 -6.98 -18.60 -2.41
N THR A 448 -7.07 -19.48 -3.40
CA THR A 448 -6.34 -19.35 -4.66
C THR A 448 -6.72 -18.07 -5.42
N LEU A 449 -8.02 -17.71 -5.41
CA LEU A 449 -8.49 -16.44 -5.98
C LEU A 449 -7.90 -15.23 -5.22
N LEU A 450 -7.99 -15.22 -3.89
CA LEU A 450 -7.40 -14.14 -3.07
C LEU A 450 -5.91 -13.99 -3.35
N ASP A 451 -5.23 -15.11 -3.59
CA ASP A 451 -3.82 -15.12 -3.92
C ASP A 451 -3.53 -14.48 -5.27
N ALA A 452 -4.30 -14.81 -6.30
CA ALA A 452 -4.19 -14.21 -7.64
C ALA A 452 -4.52 -12.70 -7.63
N LEU A 453 -5.54 -12.29 -6.87
CA LEU A 453 -5.93 -10.89 -6.72
C LEU A 453 -4.86 -10.06 -5.99
N TYR A 454 -4.26 -10.65 -4.96
CA TYR A 454 -3.16 -10.04 -4.22
C TYR A 454 -1.92 -9.83 -5.10
N GLU A 455 -1.51 -10.87 -5.84
CA GLU A 455 -0.36 -10.79 -6.73
C GLU A 455 -0.57 -9.77 -7.87
N SER A 456 -1.81 -9.65 -8.36
CA SER A 456 -2.17 -8.68 -9.42
C SER A 456 -2.52 -7.28 -8.89
N ARG A 457 -2.48 -7.07 -7.57
CA ARG A 457 -2.85 -5.81 -6.88
C ARG A 457 -4.26 -5.29 -7.23
N CYS A 458 -5.22 -6.20 -7.32
CA CYS A 458 -6.62 -5.85 -7.58
C CYS A 458 -7.30 -5.28 -6.32
N LYS A 459 -8.36 -4.49 -6.49
CA LYS A 459 -9.23 -4.07 -5.38
C LYS A 459 -10.27 -5.15 -5.10
N LEU A 460 -10.53 -5.44 -3.82
CA LEU A 460 -11.55 -6.40 -3.40
C LEU A 460 -12.61 -5.73 -2.52
N VAL A 461 -13.87 -5.93 -2.88
CA VAL A 461 -15.04 -5.63 -2.04
C VAL A 461 -15.75 -6.93 -1.75
N ILE A 462 -16.02 -7.20 -0.47
CA ILE A 462 -16.57 -8.49 -0.05
C ILE A 462 -17.70 -8.29 0.95
N ARG A 463 -18.83 -8.98 0.71
CA ARG A 463 -19.90 -9.16 1.70
C ARG A 463 -19.87 -10.60 2.21
N ALA A 464 -19.62 -10.77 3.50
CA ALA A 464 -19.41 -12.09 4.11
C ALA A 464 -20.22 -12.28 5.40
N ALA A 465 -20.57 -13.51 5.72
CA ALA A 465 -21.42 -13.84 6.87
C ALA A 465 -20.72 -13.69 8.25
N ALA A 466 -19.39 -13.67 8.29
CA ALA A 466 -18.60 -13.55 9.52
C ALA A 466 -17.42 -12.59 9.33
N VAL A 467 -16.78 -12.19 10.42
CA VAL A 467 -15.54 -11.38 10.40
C VAL A 467 -14.39 -12.15 9.73
N PRO A 468 -13.38 -11.47 9.14
CA PRO A 468 -12.30 -12.14 8.39
C PRO A 468 -11.56 -13.23 9.18
N ASP A 469 -11.50 -13.09 10.50
CA ASP A 469 -10.80 -14.02 11.40
C ASP A 469 -11.56 -15.33 11.67
N ASP A 470 -12.89 -15.32 11.49
CA ASP A 470 -13.80 -16.45 11.72
C ASP A 470 -14.45 -16.96 10.43
N LEU A 471 -14.08 -16.40 9.28
CA LEU A 471 -14.62 -16.77 7.97
C LEU A 471 -14.21 -18.21 7.56
N PHE A 472 -12.99 -18.61 7.90
CA PHE A 472 -12.41 -19.90 7.54
C PHE A 472 -12.43 -20.88 8.73
N PHE A 473 -13.24 -21.93 8.62
CA PHE A 473 -13.32 -23.10 9.50
C PHE A 473 -13.46 -22.78 11.00
N PRO A 474 -14.48 -22.01 11.42
CA PRO A 474 -14.70 -21.75 12.85
C PRO A 474 -15.09 -23.00 13.66
N ASP A 475 -15.58 -24.05 13.00
CA ASP A 475 -15.98 -25.31 13.65
C ASP A 475 -14.80 -26.04 14.32
N ILE A 476 -13.59 -25.86 13.80
CA ILE A 476 -12.36 -26.42 14.38
C ILE A 476 -12.04 -25.74 15.73
N ARG A 477 -12.52 -24.50 15.95
CA ARG A 477 -12.22 -23.69 17.14
C ARG A 477 -13.21 -23.88 18.29
N LYS A 478 -14.37 -24.52 18.09
CA LYS A 478 -15.33 -24.78 19.18
C LYS A 478 -14.88 -26.00 19.98
N PRO A 479 -14.34 -25.86 21.22
CA PRO A 479 -14.29 -26.99 22.13
C PRO A 479 -15.73 -27.42 22.42
N ALA A 480 -15.98 -28.72 22.30
CA ALA A 480 -17.28 -29.33 22.61
C ALA A 480 -17.75 -28.88 24.00
N THR A 481 -18.71 -27.95 24.01
CA THR A 481 -19.47 -27.58 25.20
C THR A 481 -20.83 -28.24 25.03
N CYS A 482 -21.06 -29.28 25.83
CA CYS A 482 -22.27 -30.09 25.82
C CYS A 482 -23.53 -29.23 26.07
N PRO A 483 -24.59 -29.43 25.28
CA PRO A 483 -25.95 -29.19 25.73
C PRO A 483 -26.61 -30.52 26.11
N GLU A 484 -27.33 -30.49 27.24
CA GLU A 484 -28.17 -31.55 27.75
C GLU A 484 -29.29 -31.93 26.76
N ALA A 485 -29.57 -33.24 26.72
CA ALA A 485 -30.85 -33.89 26.41
C ALA A 485 -31.60 -33.51 25.11
N ALA A 486 -31.33 -34.26 24.03
CA ALA A 486 -32.37 -34.68 23.06
C ALA A 486 -31.94 -35.94 22.25
N VAL A 487 -32.70 -37.03 22.44
CA VAL A 487 -32.99 -38.22 21.59
C VAL A 487 -31.91 -38.80 20.65
N PRO A 488 -31.54 -40.10 20.78
CA PRO A 488 -30.64 -40.78 19.85
C PRO A 488 -31.40 -41.31 18.61
N GLY A 489 -30.96 -40.93 17.41
CA GLY A 489 -31.50 -41.48 16.17
C GLY A 489 -30.82 -40.95 14.91
N GLN A 490 -29.84 -41.73 14.42
CA GLN A 490 -29.39 -41.83 13.02
C GLN A 490 -28.93 -40.56 12.29
N ALA A 491 -27.61 -40.36 12.25
CA ALA A 491 -26.91 -39.83 11.08
C ALA A 491 -25.57 -40.56 10.97
N GLU A 492 -25.38 -41.26 9.85
CA GLU A 492 -24.21 -42.07 9.54
C GLU A 492 -22.95 -41.18 9.48
N ALA A 493 -21.90 -41.61 10.17
CA ALA A 493 -20.59 -40.99 10.07
C ALA A 493 -20.01 -41.33 8.69
N GLU A 494 -20.07 -40.39 7.76
CA GLU A 494 -19.36 -40.51 6.49
C GLU A 494 -17.85 -40.53 6.75
N ASP A 495 -17.25 -41.60 6.24
CA ASP A 495 -15.87 -42.03 6.41
C ASP A 495 -14.88 -40.94 5.95
N ALA A 496 -14.21 -40.28 6.92
CA ALA A 496 -13.21 -39.23 6.65
C ALA A 496 -12.09 -39.72 5.73
N THR A 497 -11.82 -41.03 5.74
CA THR A 497 -10.81 -41.69 4.91
C THR A 497 -11.16 -41.65 3.42
N TYR A 498 -12.46 -41.69 3.05
CA TYR A 498 -12.92 -41.58 1.66
C TYR A 498 -12.77 -40.15 1.13
N SER A 499 -13.03 -39.15 1.97
CA SER A 499 -12.85 -37.74 1.61
C SER A 499 -11.38 -37.35 1.42
N GLU A 500 -10.47 -38.00 2.16
CA GLU A 500 -9.02 -37.79 2.06
C GLU A 500 -8.45 -38.36 0.76
N THR A 501 -8.83 -39.59 0.40
CA THR A 501 -8.40 -40.21 -0.87
C THR A 501 -8.90 -39.44 -2.09
N ILE A 502 -10.12 -38.89 -2.04
CA ILE A 502 -10.63 -38.03 -3.12
C ILE A 502 -9.87 -36.71 -3.20
N ALA A 503 -9.52 -36.09 -2.06
CA ALA A 503 -8.77 -34.84 -2.02
C ALA A 503 -7.34 -34.99 -2.56
N GLU A 504 -6.66 -36.11 -2.28
CA GLU A 504 -5.33 -36.43 -2.83
C GLU A 504 -5.38 -36.65 -4.34
N VAL A 505 -6.31 -37.49 -4.81
CA VAL A 505 -6.50 -37.75 -6.26
C VAL A 505 -6.86 -36.47 -7.01
N PHE A 506 -7.63 -35.56 -6.38
CA PHE A 506 -8.02 -34.29 -6.97
C PHE A 506 -6.87 -33.24 -6.92
N GLN A 507 -6.04 -33.24 -5.87
CA GLN A 507 -4.80 -32.45 -5.83
C GLN A 507 -3.82 -32.85 -6.94
N ASP A 508 -3.70 -34.15 -7.20
CA ASP A 508 -2.90 -34.66 -8.31
C ASP A 508 -3.48 -34.23 -9.67
N GLN A 509 -4.79 -34.07 -9.79
CA GLN A 509 -5.44 -33.57 -11.02
C GLN A 509 -5.34 -32.06 -11.23
N ILE A 510 -5.35 -31.24 -10.17
CA ILE A 510 -5.42 -29.77 -10.28
C ILE A 510 -4.03 -29.11 -10.34
N SER A 511 -2.95 -29.83 -10.00
CA SER A 511 -1.58 -29.30 -10.09
C SER A 511 -1.18 -29.02 -11.55
N PRO A 512 -1.10 -27.76 -12.01
CA PRO A 512 -0.81 -27.46 -13.41
C PRO A 512 0.69 -27.24 -13.53
N PHE A 513 1.47 -28.31 -13.72
CA PHE A 513 2.76 -28.32 -14.43
C PHE A 513 3.38 -29.73 -14.35
N ARG A 514 2.90 -30.63 -15.21
CA ARG A 514 3.73 -31.74 -15.70
C ARG A 514 4.04 -31.46 -17.17
N PRO A 515 5.28 -31.11 -17.56
CA PRO A 515 5.66 -31.26 -18.94
C PRO A 515 5.52 -32.75 -19.27
N ASN A 516 4.78 -33.08 -20.34
CA ASN A 516 4.77 -34.43 -20.92
C ASN A 516 6.20 -34.78 -21.37
N ILE A 517 7.01 -35.30 -20.46
CA ILE A 517 8.20 -36.05 -20.82
C ILE A 517 7.70 -37.46 -21.05
N SER A 518 7.38 -37.78 -22.31
CA SER A 518 7.28 -39.14 -22.75
C SER A 518 8.62 -39.83 -22.44
N SER A 519 8.64 -40.70 -21.44
CA SER A 519 9.75 -41.60 -21.17
C SER A 519 9.78 -42.70 -22.22
N TYR A 520 10.16 -42.36 -23.46
CA TYR A 520 10.72 -43.35 -24.37
C TYR A 520 12.22 -43.48 -24.08
N SER A 521 12.56 -44.09 -22.95
CA SER A 521 13.83 -44.80 -22.82
C SER A 521 13.52 -46.29 -22.76
N GLY A 522 13.76 -46.97 -23.88
CA GLY A 522 13.63 -48.41 -23.97
C GLY A 522 14.68 -49.09 -23.10
N SER A 523 14.29 -49.48 -21.89
CA SER A 523 14.95 -50.55 -21.16
C SER A 523 13.89 -51.45 -20.54
N ARG A 524 13.43 -52.42 -21.34
CA ARG A 524 12.75 -53.60 -20.83
C ARG A 524 13.76 -54.38 -19.99
N ASN A 525 13.53 -54.45 -18.67
CA ASN A 525 13.75 -55.62 -17.80
C ASN A 525 13.91 -55.18 -16.33
N ALA A 526 12.80 -54.97 -15.63
CA ALA A 526 12.73 -55.15 -14.19
C ALA A 526 11.36 -55.76 -13.87
N ARG A 527 11.36 -57.03 -13.42
CA ARG A 527 10.16 -57.75 -12.95
C ARG A 527 9.70 -57.11 -11.63
N TYR A 528 8.42 -56.74 -11.57
CA TYR A 528 7.75 -56.38 -10.33
C TYR A 528 7.44 -57.66 -9.55
N ASP A 529 7.82 -57.71 -8.27
CA ASP A 529 7.63 -58.84 -7.35
C ASP A 529 6.55 -58.46 -6.30
N PRO A 530 5.37 -59.12 -6.25
CA PRO A 530 4.25 -58.67 -5.43
C PRO A 530 4.36 -59.00 -3.93
N ASP A 531 5.39 -59.74 -3.51
CA ASP A 531 5.41 -60.35 -2.18
C ASP A 531 6.21 -59.55 -1.10
N GLN A 532 6.70 -58.35 -1.41
CA GLN A 532 7.51 -57.55 -0.46
C GLN A 532 6.72 -56.67 0.52
N ASP A 533 5.40 -56.51 0.39
CA ASP A 533 4.60 -55.60 1.24
C ASP A 533 3.77 -56.30 2.36
N SER A 534 4.12 -57.54 2.73
CA SER A 534 3.29 -58.36 3.65
C SER A 534 3.81 -58.53 5.07
N ASP A 535 4.57 -57.58 5.65
CA ASP A 535 5.11 -57.71 7.02
C ASP A 535 4.59 -56.63 7.98
N PHE A 536 3.26 -56.52 8.09
CA PHE A 536 2.60 -55.86 9.22
C PHE A 536 2.26 -56.92 10.29
N LYS A 537 3.16 -57.12 11.25
CA LYS A 537 2.78 -57.73 12.54
C LYS A 537 2.10 -56.67 13.39
N VAL A 538 0.79 -56.83 13.57
CA VAL A 538 -0.01 -56.06 14.53
C VAL A 538 0.37 -56.53 15.94
N GLU A 539 1.06 -55.69 16.71
CA GLU A 539 1.12 -55.86 18.16
C GLU A 539 -0.22 -55.43 18.76
N PRO A 540 -0.92 -56.28 19.55
CA PRO A 540 -2.11 -55.85 20.23
C PRO A 540 -1.72 -55.09 21.50
N ASP A 541 -2.43 -54.00 21.75
CA ASP A 541 -2.45 -53.20 22.99
C ASP A 541 -1.57 -51.94 23.06
N ARG A 542 -1.62 -51.13 21.99
CA ARG A 542 -1.36 -49.69 22.13
C ARG A 542 -2.57 -48.90 21.64
N MET A 543 -3.42 -48.47 22.58
CA MET A 543 -4.46 -47.48 22.31
C MET A 543 -3.81 -46.24 21.70
N VAL A 544 -4.10 -45.97 20.43
CA VAL A 544 -3.70 -44.73 19.77
C VAL A 544 -4.58 -43.62 20.33
N ASP A 545 -3.94 -42.62 20.94
CA ASP A 545 -4.61 -41.45 21.48
C ASP A 545 -5.08 -40.54 20.31
N PHE A 546 -6.36 -40.66 19.95
CA PHE A 546 -7.01 -39.84 18.92
C PHE A 546 -7.25 -38.38 19.37
N GLY A 547 -6.79 -37.99 20.57
CA GLY A 547 -6.82 -36.59 21.05
C GLY A 547 -5.96 -35.62 20.25
N LYS A 548 -5.13 -36.09 19.31
CA LYS A 548 -4.36 -35.26 18.37
C LYS A 548 -4.97 -35.28 16.96
N ALA A 549 -6.22 -34.85 16.84
CA ALA A 549 -6.83 -34.52 15.54
C ALA A 549 -6.11 -33.38 14.78
N SER A 550 -5.14 -32.71 15.41
CA SER A 550 -4.25 -31.73 14.75
C SER A 550 -3.19 -32.37 13.85
N ALA A 551 -3.07 -33.71 13.83
CA ALA A 551 -2.20 -34.42 12.89
C ALA A 551 -2.86 -34.66 11.52
N PHE A 552 -4.19 -34.51 11.42
CA PHE A 552 -4.99 -34.88 10.24
C PHE A 552 -5.60 -33.68 9.50
N THR A 553 -5.34 -32.45 9.95
CA THR A 553 -5.49 -31.25 9.12
C THR A 553 -4.08 -30.78 8.79
N GLY A 554 -3.66 -30.94 7.53
CA GLY A 554 -2.28 -30.66 7.13
C GLY A 554 -1.84 -29.26 7.58
N GLU A 555 -0.64 -29.15 8.14
CA GLU A 555 -0.06 -27.85 8.56
C GLU A 555 -0.15 -26.80 7.43
N ASP A 556 0.00 -27.27 6.19
CA ASP A 556 -0.16 -26.52 4.94
C ASP A 556 -1.50 -25.78 4.82
N GLU A 557 -2.59 -26.40 5.25
CA GLU A 557 -3.92 -25.82 5.19
C GLU A 557 -4.07 -24.70 6.21
N ARG A 558 -3.56 -24.91 7.43
CA ARG A 558 -3.55 -23.88 8.48
C ARG A 558 -2.78 -22.63 8.06
N PHE A 559 -1.67 -22.80 7.35
CA PHE A 559 -0.90 -21.68 6.79
C PHE A 559 -1.63 -20.98 5.64
N ALA A 560 -2.27 -21.73 4.76
CA ALA A 560 -3.09 -21.18 3.67
C ALA A 560 -4.25 -20.32 4.21
N TYR A 561 -4.92 -20.75 5.29
CA TYR A 561 -6.00 -20.00 5.93
C TYR A 561 -5.51 -18.71 6.58
N LYS A 562 -4.45 -18.77 7.41
CA LYS A 562 -3.86 -17.57 8.04
C LYS A 562 -3.40 -16.56 6.99
N ARG A 563 -2.85 -17.03 5.87
CA ARG A 563 -2.44 -16.20 4.74
C ARG A 563 -3.62 -15.53 4.05
N ALA A 564 -4.67 -16.28 3.74
CA ALA A 564 -5.87 -15.75 3.11
C ALA A 564 -6.53 -14.65 3.97
N THR A 565 -6.62 -14.86 5.29
CA THR A 565 -7.10 -13.84 6.22
C THR A 565 -6.24 -12.58 6.17
N SER A 566 -4.91 -12.69 6.20
CA SER A 566 -4.02 -11.52 6.10
C SER A 566 -4.16 -10.78 4.76
N ARG A 567 -4.36 -11.49 3.65
CA ARG A 567 -4.60 -10.89 2.32
C ARG A 567 -5.96 -10.20 2.23
N LEU A 568 -7.01 -10.74 2.86
CA LEU A 568 -8.31 -10.06 2.97
C LEU A 568 -8.17 -8.70 3.67
N TRP A 569 -7.37 -8.64 4.74
CA TRP A 569 -7.10 -7.39 5.44
C TRP A 569 -6.41 -6.35 4.56
N GLU A 570 -5.46 -6.77 3.72
CA GLU A 570 -4.68 -5.90 2.84
C GLU A 570 -5.46 -5.42 1.62
N LEU A 571 -6.19 -6.34 0.96
CA LEU A 571 -7.01 -6.05 -0.21
C LEU A 571 -8.26 -5.21 0.11
N CYS A 572 -8.75 -5.28 1.35
CA CYS A 572 -9.95 -4.56 1.80
C CYS A 572 -9.63 -3.26 2.57
N THR A 573 -8.35 -2.89 2.71
CA THR A 573 -7.94 -1.58 3.23
C THR A 573 -8.02 -0.50 2.15
N PRO A 574 -8.53 0.71 2.45
CA PRO A 574 -8.65 1.78 1.46
C PRO A 574 -7.28 2.42 1.18
N GLU A 575 -6.47 1.79 0.32
CA GLU A 575 -5.17 2.32 -0.15
C GLU A 575 -5.30 3.20 -1.40
N LEU A 576 -6.52 3.51 -1.85
CA LEU A 576 -6.73 4.34 -3.05
C LEU A 576 -6.33 5.80 -2.85
N LEU A 577 -6.55 6.36 -1.65
CA LEU A 577 -6.32 7.77 -1.35
C LEU A 577 -4.82 8.12 -1.16
N ASP A 578 -4.00 7.11 -0.87
CA ASP A 578 -2.56 7.25 -0.71
C ASP A 578 -1.78 6.72 -1.94
N ASN A 579 -2.47 6.09 -2.89
CA ASN A 579 -1.84 5.63 -4.13
C ASN A 579 -1.59 6.82 -5.07
N LEU A 580 -0.32 7.22 -5.18
CA LEU A 580 0.10 8.30 -6.06
C LEU A 580 0.14 7.88 -7.54
N SER A 581 0.14 6.59 -7.85
CA SER A 581 0.40 6.08 -9.20
C SER A 581 -0.86 5.85 -10.04
N LEU A 582 -1.97 6.52 -9.70
CA LEU A 582 -3.23 6.39 -10.44
C LEU A 582 -3.11 6.91 -11.88
N ASP A 583 -3.67 6.13 -12.82
CA ASP A 583 -3.82 6.57 -14.20
C ASP A 583 -4.98 7.57 -14.35
N GLU A 584 -5.13 8.17 -15.53
CA GLU A 584 -6.13 9.21 -15.77
C GLU A 584 -7.58 8.70 -15.65
N ARG A 585 -7.85 7.46 -16.07
CA ARG A 585 -9.19 6.86 -15.96
C ARG A 585 -9.53 6.59 -14.50
N GLN A 586 -8.56 6.08 -13.74
CA GLN A 586 -8.66 5.85 -12.31
C GLN A 586 -8.81 7.17 -11.54
N CYS A 587 -8.08 8.23 -11.90
CA CYS A 587 -8.25 9.55 -11.32
C CYS A 587 -9.66 10.10 -11.53
N ASN A 588 -10.20 10.00 -12.76
CA ASN A 588 -11.54 10.49 -13.08
C ASN A 588 -12.65 9.68 -12.40
N ALA A 589 -12.45 8.36 -12.27
CA ALA A 589 -13.38 7.49 -11.56
C ALA A 589 -13.33 7.71 -10.04
N ALA A 590 -12.14 7.93 -9.47
CA ALA A 590 -11.96 8.13 -8.04
C ALA A 590 -12.40 9.54 -7.59
N PHE A 591 -12.17 10.57 -8.40
CA PHE A 591 -12.43 11.97 -8.06
C PHE A 591 -13.27 12.65 -9.15
N PRO A 592 -14.57 12.30 -9.28
CA PRO A 592 -15.41 12.83 -10.33
C PRO A 592 -15.53 14.36 -10.23
N GLY A 593 -15.38 15.05 -11.36
CA GLY A 593 -15.45 16.51 -11.45
C GLY A 593 -14.23 17.25 -10.90
N LEU A 594 -13.18 16.56 -10.41
CA LEU A 594 -11.99 17.21 -9.86
C LEU A 594 -11.31 18.18 -10.85
N THR A 595 -11.30 17.86 -12.14
CA THR A 595 -10.57 18.59 -13.19
C THR A 595 -11.42 19.62 -13.95
N GLN A 596 -12.70 19.78 -13.60
CA GLN A 596 -13.64 20.63 -14.34
C GLN A 596 -13.13 22.07 -14.52
N ASP A 597 -12.51 22.65 -13.49
CA ASP A 597 -11.93 24.00 -13.57
C ASP A 597 -10.86 24.13 -14.66
N ILE A 598 -10.06 23.08 -14.87
CA ILE A 598 -9.02 23.03 -15.90
C ILE A 598 -9.69 22.97 -17.28
N ASP A 599 -10.69 22.11 -17.44
CA ASP A 599 -11.43 21.93 -18.68
C ASP A 599 -12.12 23.24 -19.12
N ASP A 600 -12.68 24.00 -18.17
CA ASP A 600 -13.29 25.31 -18.40
C ASP A 600 -12.28 26.36 -18.91
N VAL A 601 -11.00 26.26 -18.54
CA VAL A 601 -9.94 27.15 -19.05
C VAL A 601 -9.45 26.69 -20.41
N VAL A 602 -9.28 25.38 -20.60
CA VAL A 602 -8.89 24.79 -21.88
C VAL A 602 -9.92 25.12 -22.97
N ALA A 603 -11.21 25.15 -22.62
CA ALA A 603 -12.29 25.52 -23.53
C ALA A 603 -12.19 26.97 -24.06
N GLN A 604 -11.41 27.85 -23.41
CA GLN A 604 -11.20 29.24 -23.86
C GLN A 604 -10.19 29.37 -25.01
N GLY A 605 -9.60 28.26 -25.47
CA GLY A 605 -8.72 28.20 -26.62
C GLY A 605 -7.24 28.48 -26.32
N PRO A 606 -6.38 28.43 -27.35
CA PRO A 606 -4.93 28.56 -27.23
C PRO A 606 -4.49 29.97 -26.82
N PHE A 607 -3.32 30.06 -26.19
CA PHE A 607 -2.71 31.32 -25.77
C PHE A 607 -1.18 31.28 -25.88
N PRO A 608 -0.53 32.43 -26.14
CA PRO A 608 0.93 32.51 -26.19
C PRO A 608 1.55 32.59 -24.79
N VAL A 609 2.57 31.77 -24.54
CA VAL A 609 3.43 31.84 -23.35
C VAL A 609 4.67 32.68 -23.70
N ARG A 610 4.79 33.85 -23.06
CA ARG A 610 5.91 34.77 -23.26
C ARG A 610 7.03 34.55 -22.25
N ASN A 611 8.28 34.74 -22.66
CA ASN A 611 9.41 34.77 -21.73
C ASN A 611 9.35 36.07 -20.89
N THR A 612 9.23 35.92 -19.57
CA THR A 612 9.10 37.06 -18.64
C THR A 612 10.40 37.41 -17.93
N GLY A 613 11.49 36.66 -18.17
CA GLY A 613 12.75 36.77 -17.46
C GLY A 613 12.64 36.54 -15.95
N GLU A 614 13.71 36.89 -15.22
CA GLU A 614 13.84 36.63 -13.78
C GLU A 614 12.91 37.44 -12.86
N ARG A 615 12.30 38.52 -13.39
CA ARG A 615 11.36 39.37 -12.63
C ARG A 615 9.92 38.85 -12.68
N GLY A 616 9.64 37.90 -13.57
CA GLY A 616 8.31 37.32 -13.78
C GLY A 616 7.99 36.14 -12.86
N PRO A 617 6.86 35.44 -13.08
CA PRO A 617 6.57 34.16 -12.43
C PRO A 617 7.65 33.12 -12.73
N VAL A 618 7.71 32.03 -11.96
CA VAL A 618 8.66 30.94 -12.24
C VAL A 618 8.31 30.31 -13.57
N GLN A 619 9.25 30.30 -14.51
CA GLN A 619 9.07 29.63 -15.79
C GLN A 619 9.89 28.35 -15.81
N GLY A 620 9.29 27.27 -16.29
CA GLY A 620 9.94 25.98 -16.38
C GLY A 620 9.46 25.19 -17.58
N ARG A 621 10.10 24.05 -17.78
CA ARG A 621 9.86 23.13 -18.87
C ARG A 621 9.73 21.71 -18.34
N ILE A 622 8.75 20.99 -18.85
CA ILE A 622 8.64 19.55 -18.70
C ILE A 622 9.09 18.96 -20.03
N LYS A 623 10.13 18.11 -19.99
CA LYS A 623 10.68 17.46 -21.18
C LYS A 623 11.12 16.05 -20.83
N ASN A 624 10.70 15.05 -21.60
CA ASN A 624 11.06 13.64 -21.39
C ASN A 624 10.77 13.15 -19.95
N GLY A 625 9.67 13.61 -19.36
CA GLY A 625 9.30 13.26 -17.97
C GLY A 625 10.23 13.84 -16.90
N GLN A 626 11.02 14.86 -17.22
CA GLN A 626 11.85 15.61 -16.27
C GLN A 626 11.40 17.06 -16.15
N LEU A 627 11.64 17.65 -14.99
CA LEU A 627 11.32 19.04 -14.68
C LEU A 627 12.57 19.91 -14.76
N TYR A 628 12.51 20.96 -15.57
CA TYR A 628 13.54 21.97 -15.74
C TYR A 628 12.99 23.35 -15.33
N ILE A 629 13.83 24.16 -14.69
CA ILE A 629 13.54 25.54 -14.31
C ILE A 629 14.34 26.45 -15.22
N ILE A 630 13.65 27.34 -15.94
CA ILE A 630 14.24 28.27 -16.91
C ILE A 630 14.48 29.62 -16.24
N ASN A 631 13.41 30.21 -15.69
CA ASN A 631 13.46 31.51 -14.99
C ASN A 631 12.86 31.38 -13.60
N ALA A 632 13.53 31.92 -12.59
CA ALA A 632 12.99 32.02 -11.23
C ALA A 632 13.59 33.22 -10.51
N GLN A 633 12.81 33.87 -9.63
CA GLN A 633 13.36 34.93 -8.79
C GLN A 633 14.47 34.39 -7.87
N ARG A 634 15.51 35.20 -7.67
CA ARG A 634 16.64 34.85 -6.80
C ARG A 634 16.16 34.65 -5.37
N ARG A 635 16.81 33.72 -4.67
CA ARG A 635 16.44 33.33 -3.29
C ARG A 635 16.52 34.51 -2.31
N VAL A 636 17.45 35.44 -2.53
CA VAL A 636 17.65 36.64 -1.71
C VAL A 636 16.55 37.68 -1.85
N ASP A 637 15.83 37.68 -2.98
CA ASP A 637 14.76 38.65 -3.26
C ASP A 637 13.40 38.18 -2.72
N LEU A 638 13.31 36.95 -2.20
CA LEU A 638 12.07 36.34 -1.72
C LEU A 638 12.00 36.27 -0.19
N SER A 639 10.82 36.55 0.37
CA SER A 639 10.55 36.26 1.77
C SER A 639 10.58 34.75 2.04
N HIS A 640 10.81 34.34 3.29
CA HIS A 640 10.78 32.93 3.67
C HIS A 640 9.45 32.25 3.32
N GLU A 641 8.33 32.96 3.43
CA GLU A 641 6.99 32.43 3.12
C GLU A 641 6.79 32.23 1.61
N MET A 642 7.24 33.19 0.80
CA MET A 642 7.24 33.09 -0.66
C MET A 642 8.12 31.94 -1.14
N LEU A 643 9.31 31.80 -0.57
CA LEU A 643 10.22 30.70 -0.87
C LEU A 643 9.58 29.34 -0.55
N ASN A 644 8.95 29.20 0.63
CA ASN A 644 8.30 27.96 1.02
C ASN A 644 7.16 27.60 0.06
N SER A 645 6.34 28.58 -0.32
CA SER A 645 5.20 28.38 -1.20
C SER A 645 5.64 27.96 -2.61
N ARG A 646 6.70 28.61 -3.14
CA ARG A 646 7.32 28.24 -4.42
C ARG A 646 7.87 26.81 -4.38
N THR A 647 8.72 26.52 -3.40
CA THR A 647 9.40 25.23 -3.29
C THR A 647 8.39 24.10 -3.07
N ALA A 648 7.36 24.32 -2.24
CA ALA A 648 6.30 23.33 -2.03
C ALA A 648 5.54 23.01 -3.32
N ALA A 649 5.11 24.02 -4.09
CA ALA A 649 4.41 23.78 -5.36
C ALA A 649 5.27 23.02 -6.37
N LEU A 650 6.56 23.37 -6.49
CA LEU A 650 7.48 22.65 -7.38
C LEU A 650 7.72 21.20 -6.94
N HIS A 651 7.78 20.92 -5.64
CA HIS A 651 7.86 19.53 -5.14
C HIS A 651 6.58 18.75 -5.41
N GLN A 652 5.40 19.37 -5.29
CA GLN A 652 4.14 18.71 -5.63
C GLN A 652 4.11 18.34 -7.12
N LEU A 653 4.51 19.28 -7.99
CA LEU A 653 4.62 19.06 -9.43
C LEU A 653 5.63 17.94 -9.74
N HIS A 654 6.83 17.99 -9.16
CA HIS A 654 7.87 16.96 -9.36
C HIS A 654 7.38 15.58 -8.92
N ARG A 655 6.72 15.48 -7.75
CA ARG A 655 6.10 14.23 -7.30
C ARG A 655 5.07 13.73 -8.32
N ALA A 656 4.19 14.60 -8.82
CA ALA A 656 3.17 14.23 -9.78
C ALA A 656 3.75 13.71 -11.11
N ILE A 657 4.87 14.29 -11.58
CA ILE A 657 5.62 13.85 -12.76
C ILE A 657 6.25 12.46 -12.51
N VAL A 658 7.03 12.31 -11.44
CA VAL A 658 7.79 11.07 -11.16
C VAL A 658 6.88 9.87 -10.89
N THR A 659 5.75 10.11 -10.24
CA THR A 659 4.78 9.05 -9.92
C THR A 659 3.76 8.79 -11.04
N SER A 660 3.86 9.50 -12.17
CA SER A 660 2.91 9.33 -13.27
C SER A 660 3.12 7.96 -13.94
N PRO A 661 2.08 7.11 -14.03
CA PRO A 661 2.16 5.84 -14.74
C PRO A 661 2.26 6.01 -16.26
N THR A 662 1.79 7.15 -16.76
CA THR A 662 1.84 7.54 -18.18
C THR A 662 2.72 8.78 -18.34
N PRO A 663 3.54 8.86 -19.40
CA PRO A 663 4.37 10.04 -19.62
C PRO A 663 3.49 11.29 -19.79
N LEU A 664 3.88 12.39 -19.15
CA LEU A 664 3.24 13.69 -19.32
C LEU A 664 3.76 14.36 -20.60
N PRO A 665 2.94 15.18 -21.28
CA PRO A 665 3.36 15.87 -22.49
C PRO A 665 4.45 16.89 -22.19
N ASP A 666 5.35 17.05 -23.15
CA ASP A 666 6.38 18.10 -23.11
C ASP A 666 5.69 19.47 -23.22
N THR A 667 6.02 20.38 -22.31
CA THR A 667 5.40 21.72 -22.29
C THR A 667 6.28 22.72 -21.54
N ILE A 668 6.10 23.99 -21.87
CA ILE A 668 6.63 25.12 -21.11
C ILE A 668 5.50 25.64 -20.22
N PHE A 669 5.81 26.07 -19.00
CA PHE A 669 4.82 26.59 -18.07
C PHE A 669 5.32 27.83 -17.32
N SER A 670 4.36 28.64 -16.86
CA SER A 670 4.59 29.77 -15.96
C SER A 670 3.81 29.54 -14.67
N LEU A 671 4.49 29.54 -13.53
CA LEU A 671 3.95 29.27 -12.19
C LEU A 671 4.08 30.52 -11.31
N ASN A 672 2.94 31.06 -10.90
CA ASN A 672 2.84 32.18 -9.98
C ASN A 672 2.49 31.70 -8.57
N PHE A 673 3.47 31.77 -7.66
CA PHE A 673 3.30 31.38 -6.26
C PHE A 673 2.85 32.54 -5.35
N GLN A 674 2.58 33.72 -5.90
CA GLN A 674 2.03 34.84 -5.15
C GLN A 674 0.51 34.70 -4.96
N ASP A 675 -0.03 35.40 -3.97
CA ASP A 675 -1.46 35.34 -3.63
C ASP A 675 -2.36 35.95 -4.72
N GLN A 676 -1.87 36.97 -5.41
CA GLN A 676 -2.57 37.62 -6.53
C GLN A 676 -2.22 36.94 -7.84
N PRO A 677 -3.21 36.63 -8.70
CA PRO A 677 -2.93 36.10 -10.03
C PRO A 677 -2.16 37.14 -10.86
N PHE A 678 -1.24 36.66 -11.70
CA PHE A 678 -0.39 37.49 -12.53
C PHE A 678 -0.26 36.89 -13.93
N GLY A 679 -0.58 37.70 -14.95
CA GLY A 679 -0.48 37.32 -16.36
C GLY A 679 -1.18 36.00 -16.70
N THR A 680 -0.56 35.23 -17.60
CA THR A 680 -0.93 33.84 -17.89
C THR A 680 -0.04 32.90 -17.09
N SER A 681 -0.60 32.27 -16.07
CA SER A 681 0.15 31.38 -15.19
C SER A 681 -0.73 30.37 -14.45
N TRP A 682 -0.08 29.37 -13.86
CA TRP A 682 -0.64 28.54 -12.81
C TRP A 682 -0.61 29.34 -11.50
N GLY A 683 -1.75 29.49 -10.83
CA GLY A 683 -1.90 30.31 -9.64
C GLY A 683 -2.76 29.64 -8.57
N TYR A 684 -2.63 30.04 -7.31
CA TYR A 684 -3.47 29.50 -6.23
C TYR A 684 -4.91 30.03 -6.24
N SER A 685 -5.15 31.14 -6.94
CA SER A 685 -6.48 31.75 -7.01
C SER A 685 -6.80 32.36 -8.35
N ARG A 686 -8.10 32.43 -8.64
CA ARG A 686 -8.67 33.03 -9.85
C ARG A 686 -9.93 33.79 -9.50
N GLY A 687 -10.11 34.96 -10.12
CA GLY A 687 -11.33 35.75 -9.96
C GLY A 687 -12.57 35.01 -10.49
N ALA A 688 -13.59 34.88 -9.65
CA ALA A 688 -14.85 34.21 -9.98
C ALA A 688 -15.66 34.98 -11.04
N SER A 689 -15.58 36.32 -11.03
CA SER A 689 -16.25 37.20 -12.01
C SER A 689 -15.26 37.84 -12.98
N ALA A 690 -15.73 38.24 -14.16
CA ALA A 690 -14.92 38.93 -15.16
C ALA A 690 -14.25 40.21 -14.62
N ALA A 691 -14.90 40.91 -13.68
CA ALA A 691 -14.36 42.12 -13.05
C ALA A 691 -13.09 41.86 -12.21
N LEU A 692 -12.91 40.64 -11.71
CA LEU A 692 -11.75 40.23 -10.92
C LEU A 692 -10.67 39.51 -11.75
N ARG A 693 -10.94 39.27 -13.04
CA ARG A 693 -9.99 38.65 -13.96
C ARG A 693 -9.07 39.71 -14.56
N SER A 694 -7.96 39.25 -15.13
CA SER A 694 -7.03 40.14 -15.84
C SER A 694 -7.79 40.92 -16.93
N LYS A 695 -7.42 42.20 -17.11
CA LYS A 695 -7.92 43.03 -18.20
C LYS A 695 -7.40 42.59 -19.57
N ASP A 696 -6.34 41.78 -19.59
CA ASP A 696 -5.79 41.18 -20.81
C ASP A 696 -6.68 40.01 -21.27
N PRO A 697 -7.28 40.07 -22.47
CA PRO A 697 -8.15 39.02 -22.99
C PRO A 697 -7.40 37.71 -23.30
N THR A 698 -6.07 37.76 -23.43
CA THR A 698 -5.22 36.58 -23.68
C THR A 698 -4.74 35.91 -22.39
N ALA A 699 -4.93 36.57 -21.23
CA ALA A 699 -4.48 36.03 -19.96
C ALA A 699 -5.32 34.80 -19.55
N ARG A 700 -4.64 33.68 -19.24
CA ARG A 700 -5.27 32.46 -18.72
C ARG A 700 -4.68 32.11 -17.36
N ASN A 701 -5.53 32.07 -16.33
CA ASN A 701 -5.12 31.66 -14.99
C ASN A 701 -5.66 30.26 -14.72
N PHE A 702 -4.76 29.28 -14.64
CA PHE A 702 -5.11 27.92 -14.23
C PHE A 702 -4.93 27.79 -12.73
N LEU A 703 -5.90 27.19 -12.05
CA LEU A 703 -5.78 26.95 -10.62
C LEU A 703 -4.83 25.78 -10.37
N MET A 704 -3.88 25.95 -9.46
CA MET A 704 -3.04 24.86 -8.96
C MET A 704 -3.39 24.50 -7.50
N PRO A 705 -3.11 23.25 -7.06
CA PRO A 705 -3.26 22.85 -5.67
C PRO A 705 -2.46 23.75 -4.73
N HIS A 706 -3.00 23.98 -3.53
CA HIS A 706 -2.37 24.87 -2.56
C HIS A 706 -1.09 24.25 -1.98
N PHE A 707 -0.08 25.07 -1.66
CA PHE A 707 1.21 24.58 -1.13
C PHE A 707 1.08 23.73 0.13
N SER A 708 0.00 23.90 0.90
CA SER A 708 -0.25 23.13 2.13
C SER A 708 -0.44 21.63 1.90
N PHE A 709 -0.74 21.17 0.68
CA PHE A 709 -0.76 19.74 0.35
C PHE A 709 0.61 19.08 0.57
N TRP A 710 1.69 19.84 0.40
CA TRP A 710 3.04 19.39 0.69
C TRP A 710 3.42 19.70 2.15
N ALA A 711 3.53 20.98 2.48
CA ALA A 711 3.94 21.43 3.81
C ALA A 711 3.55 22.88 4.07
N TRP A 712 3.21 23.19 5.32
CA TRP A 712 3.09 24.55 5.83
C TRP A 712 3.96 24.68 7.07
N LYS A 713 4.88 25.65 7.09
CA LYS A 713 5.83 25.90 8.20
C LYS A 713 5.16 26.33 9.52
N LEU A 714 3.83 26.51 9.56
CA LEU A 714 3.11 26.85 10.78
C LEU A 714 2.84 25.58 11.64
N PRO A 715 3.37 25.50 12.88
CA PRO A 715 3.29 24.28 13.71
C PRO A 715 1.86 23.80 14.01
N PHE A 716 0.90 24.73 14.06
CA PHE A 716 -0.51 24.49 14.36
C PHE A 716 -1.38 24.17 13.12
N VAL A 717 -0.78 24.14 11.92
CA VAL A 717 -1.46 23.72 10.68
C VAL A 717 -0.75 22.50 10.08
N GLY A 718 0.55 22.63 9.77
CA GLY A 718 1.31 21.57 9.10
C GLY A 718 0.83 21.27 7.67
N SER A 719 1.14 20.07 7.17
CA SER A 719 0.66 19.59 5.86
C SER A 719 -0.82 19.19 5.90
N MET A 720 -1.47 19.17 4.74
CA MET A 720 -2.87 18.76 4.60
C MET A 720 -3.11 17.36 5.20
N ALA A 721 -2.24 16.39 4.91
CA ALA A 721 -2.34 15.04 5.44
C ALA A 721 -2.17 14.96 6.98
N ARG A 722 -1.37 15.87 7.57
CA ARG A 722 -1.26 15.97 9.03
C ARG A 722 -2.52 16.58 9.63
N ALA A 723 -3.01 17.68 9.06
CA ALA A 723 -4.21 18.36 9.52
C ALA A 723 -5.45 17.47 9.39
N ALA A 724 -5.60 16.75 8.28
CA ALA A 724 -6.69 15.81 8.05
C ALA A 724 -6.76 14.72 9.13
N ARG A 725 -5.61 14.17 9.53
CA ARG A 725 -5.52 13.20 10.63
C ARG A 725 -5.92 13.82 11.97
N ALA A 726 -5.40 14.99 12.30
CA ALA A 726 -5.73 15.68 13.54
C ALA A 726 -7.23 16.05 13.62
N ILE A 727 -7.81 16.52 12.51
CA ILE A 727 -9.24 16.80 12.38
C ILE A 727 -10.06 15.52 12.53
N ALA A 728 -9.65 14.42 11.88
CA ALA A 728 -10.35 13.14 12.01
C ALA A 728 -10.32 12.58 13.45
N ASP A 729 -9.24 12.82 14.20
CA ASP A 729 -9.16 12.46 15.62
C ASP A 729 -10.14 13.27 16.47
N VAL A 730 -10.30 14.57 16.21
CA VAL A 730 -11.28 15.42 16.91
C VAL A 730 -12.71 15.04 16.53
N GLU A 731 -12.99 14.85 15.25
CA GLU A 731 -14.34 14.51 14.76
C GLU A 731 -14.82 13.13 15.25
N ARG A 732 -13.90 12.22 15.58
CA ARG A 732 -14.24 10.93 16.18
C ARG A 732 -14.99 11.08 17.50
N ILE A 733 -14.69 12.14 18.28
CA ILE A 733 -15.38 12.43 19.54
C ILE A 733 -16.87 12.66 19.29
N TYR A 734 -17.22 13.26 18.16
CA TYR A 734 -18.57 13.66 17.76
C TYR A 734 -19.23 12.65 16.81
N HIS A 735 -18.72 11.42 16.71
CA HIS A 735 -19.36 10.37 15.90
C HIS A 735 -20.57 9.77 16.64
N GLY A 736 -21.65 9.46 15.91
CA GLY A 736 -22.89 8.85 16.44
C GLY A 736 -24.10 9.78 16.41
N THR A 737 -25.26 9.26 16.82
CA THR A 737 -26.58 9.93 16.73
C THR A 737 -26.67 11.25 17.52
N ASP A 738 -25.96 11.37 18.64
CA ASP A 738 -25.92 12.59 19.47
C ASP A 738 -24.65 13.43 19.26
N GLY A 739 -23.92 13.17 18.17
CA GLY A 739 -22.65 13.82 17.85
C GLY A 739 -22.78 15.33 17.63
N TRP A 740 -23.77 15.73 16.84
CA TRP A 740 -24.03 17.11 16.44
C TRP A 740 -24.40 18.01 17.64
N GLN A 741 -25.20 17.50 18.57
CA GLN A 741 -25.71 18.20 19.74
C GLN A 741 -24.58 18.54 20.74
N ARG A 742 -23.51 17.74 20.75
CA ARG A 742 -22.34 17.97 21.60
C ARG A 742 -21.37 19.03 21.05
N LYS A 743 -21.53 19.47 19.80
CA LYS A 743 -20.74 20.58 19.23
C LYS A 743 -21.20 21.91 19.80
N ILE A 744 -20.26 22.85 19.93
CA ILE A 744 -20.51 24.18 20.48
C ILE A 744 -21.44 24.95 19.52
N PRO A 745 -22.64 25.40 19.95
CA PRO A 745 -23.61 26.08 19.11
C PRO A 745 -23.27 27.56 18.92
N LYS A 746 -22.07 27.83 18.40
CA LYS A 746 -21.58 29.18 18.12
C LYS A 746 -20.88 29.27 16.77
N ALA A 747 -20.98 30.43 16.14
CA ALA A 747 -20.22 30.79 14.95
C ALA A 747 -18.80 31.21 15.33
N VAL A 748 -17.80 30.43 14.91
CA VAL A 748 -16.39 30.66 15.28
C VAL A 748 -15.60 31.31 14.16
N TRP A 749 -14.75 32.28 14.53
CA TRP A 749 -13.71 32.83 13.66
C TRP A 749 -12.51 33.36 14.47
N ARG A 750 -11.30 33.14 13.96
CA ARG A 750 -10.06 33.77 14.45
C ARG A 750 -9.24 34.27 13.27
N GLY A 751 -8.82 35.53 13.30
CA GLY A 751 -8.00 36.07 12.22
C GLY A 751 -7.55 37.50 12.43
N THR A 752 -6.78 37.99 11.47
CA THR A 752 -6.37 39.40 11.37
C THR A 752 -7.45 40.20 10.66
N SER A 753 -7.89 41.31 11.26
CA SER A 753 -9.02 42.11 10.75
C SER A 753 -8.67 43.08 9.62
N TRP A 754 -7.38 43.43 9.45
CA TRP A 754 -6.94 44.45 8.48
C TRP A 754 -6.59 43.89 7.09
N PHE A 755 -6.40 42.58 6.94
CA PHE A 755 -6.16 41.96 5.63
C PHE A 755 -7.48 41.73 4.90
N ASN A 756 -7.82 42.64 4.00
CA ASN A 756 -9.04 42.59 3.20
C ASN A 756 -8.72 42.89 1.72
N SER A 757 -9.58 42.40 0.82
CA SER A 757 -9.46 42.67 -0.61
C SER A 757 -9.80 44.13 -0.90
N VAL A 758 -9.21 44.68 -1.97
CA VAL A 758 -9.53 46.03 -2.47
C VAL A 758 -11.03 46.17 -2.78
N HIS A 759 -11.67 45.09 -3.23
CA HIS A 759 -13.10 45.06 -3.57
C HIS A 759 -14.01 44.92 -2.35
N SER A 760 -13.46 44.54 -1.19
CA SER A 760 -14.22 44.30 0.04
C SER A 760 -13.42 44.77 1.27
N PRO A 761 -13.07 46.07 1.37
CA PRO A 761 -12.04 46.56 2.30
C PRO A 761 -12.39 46.41 3.78
N ARG A 762 -13.68 46.23 4.09
CA ARG A 762 -14.19 46.11 5.47
C ARG A 762 -14.69 44.72 5.83
N LEU A 763 -14.53 43.71 4.97
CA LEU A 763 -15.15 42.40 5.13
C LEU A 763 -14.95 41.78 6.53
N ARG A 764 -13.70 41.69 7.00
CA ARG A 764 -13.39 41.08 8.32
C ARG A 764 -13.70 42.02 9.48
N HIS A 765 -13.60 43.33 9.26
CA HIS A 765 -13.93 44.33 10.27
C HIS A 765 -15.43 44.32 10.58
N ASP A 766 -16.26 44.24 9.54
CA ASP A 766 -17.71 44.20 9.68
C ASP A 766 -18.18 42.88 10.30
N LEU A 767 -17.52 41.75 10.00
CA LEU A 767 -17.75 40.47 10.72
C LEU A 767 -17.54 40.61 12.24
N VAL A 768 -16.39 41.15 12.64
CA VAL A 768 -16.04 41.33 14.06
C VAL A 768 -17.03 42.27 14.75
N ASN A 769 -17.52 43.30 14.04
CA ASN A 769 -18.52 44.22 14.59
C ASN A 769 -19.91 43.59 14.71
N ALA A 770 -20.33 42.81 13.72
CA ALA A 770 -21.62 42.11 13.74
C ALA A 770 -21.69 41.07 14.88
N ALA A 771 -20.56 40.43 15.19
CA ALA A 771 -20.47 39.38 16.20
C ALA A 771 -20.11 39.87 17.63
N ARG A 772 -19.71 41.14 17.80
CA ARG A 772 -19.16 41.63 19.07
C ARG A 772 -20.16 41.52 20.22
N GLY A 773 -19.80 40.81 21.28
CA GLY A 773 -20.61 40.67 22.49
C GLY A 773 -21.90 39.87 22.31
N LYS A 774 -22.03 39.14 21.19
CA LYS A 774 -23.20 38.32 20.90
C LYS A 774 -23.03 36.89 21.44
N PRO A 775 -24.05 36.28 22.08
CA PRO A 775 -23.92 34.96 22.68
C PRO A 775 -23.78 33.82 21.67
N TRP A 776 -24.30 33.99 20.45
CA TRP A 776 -24.22 33.01 19.35
C TRP A 776 -22.87 33.03 18.62
N ALA A 777 -21.99 33.99 18.91
CA ALA A 777 -20.74 34.17 18.19
C ALA A 777 -19.53 33.98 19.09
N ASP A 778 -18.51 33.33 18.55
CA ASP A 778 -17.16 33.27 19.08
C ASP A 778 -16.18 33.78 17.99
N VAL A 779 -16.29 35.07 17.69
CA VAL A 779 -15.55 35.74 16.62
C VAL A 779 -14.61 36.77 17.24
N GLU A 780 -13.31 36.55 17.09
CA GLU A 780 -12.30 37.44 17.68
C GLU A 780 -11.13 37.69 16.72
N THR A 781 -10.56 38.88 16.84
CA THR A 781 -9.28 39.21 16.19
C THR A 781 -8.12 38.56 16.96
N LEU A 782 -7.08 38.14 16.24
CA LEU A 782 -5.88 37.59 16.87
C LEU A 782 -5.18 38.63 17.75
N GLN A 783 -4.95 38.28 19.01
CA GLN A 783 -4.24 39.09 19.99
C GLN A 783 -2.77 38.69 20.03
N TRP A 784 -1.93 39.49 19.36
CA TRP A 784 -0.49 39.23 19.27
C TRP A 784 0.22 39.69 20.54
N MET A 785 0.87 38.77 21.24
CA MET A 785 1.74 39.09 22.38
C MET A 785 2.99 39.80 21.86
N GLY A 786 3.14 41.11 22.08
CA GLY A 786 4.42 41.82 21.90
C GLY A 786 4.68 42.56 20.58
N GLY A 787 3.67 43.00 19.83
CA GLY A 787 3.88 43.85 18.63
C GLY A 787 4.26 43.04 17.39
N GLY A 788 3.43 43.15 16.35
CA GLY A 788 3.41 42.28 15.16
C GLY A 788 4.76 42.09 14.48
N GLY A 789 5.25 40.86 14.49
CA GLY A 789 6.44 40.40 13.79
C GLY A 789 6.45 38.88 13.76
N ALA A 790 7.06 38.31 12.71
CA ALA A 790 6.93 36.96 12.15
C ALA A 790 7.23 35.74 13.06
N ASN A 791 7.21 35.89 14.39
CA ASN A 791 7.50 34.82 15.31
C ASN A 791 6.77 34.98 16.66
N LYS A 792 5.42 35.01 16.68
CA LYS A 792 4.66 35.19 17.94
C LYS A 792 3.35 34.40 17.94
N ASN A 793 3.19 33.48 18.90
CA ASN A 793 1.93 32.81 19.19
C ASN A 793 0.91 33.86 19.67
N ALA A 794 -0.25 33.95 19.00
CA ALA A 794 -1.35 34.76 19.52
C ALA A 794 -2.03 34.02 20.68
N SER A 795 -2.36 34.74 21.76
CA SER A 795 -2.90 34.13 22.98
C SER A 795 -4.26 33.45 22.77
N ASN A 796 -5.06 33.95 21.83
CA ASN A 796 -6.38 33.45 21.47
C ASN A 796 -6.41 32.69 20.12
N ALA A 797 -5.25 32.25 19.61
CA ALA A 797 -5.20 31.43 18.40
C ALA A 797 -5.80 30.04 18.65
N LEU A 798 -6.67 29.60 17.74
CA LEU A 798 -7.16 28.23 17.70
C LEU A 798 -6.34 27.40 16.71
N ARG A 799 -6.04 26.15 17.07
CA ARG A 799 -5.47 25.18 16.13
C ARG A 799 -6.52 24.78 15.11
N ILE A 800 -6.09 24.27 13.96
CA ILE A 800 -7.00 24.01 12.85
C ILE A 800 -8.05 22.95 13.19
N GLU A 801 -7.67 21.93 13.95
CA GLU A 801 -8.55 20.86 14.43
C GLU A 801 -9.56 21.33 15.48
N ASP A 802 -9.27 22.40 16.22
CA ASP A 802 -10.15 22.90 17.29
C ASP A 802 -11.36 23.66 16.72
N PHE A 803 -11.31 24.15 15.48
CA PHE A 803 -12.48 24.71 14.78
C PHE A 803 -13.60 23.68 14.61
N CYS A 804 -13.25 22.40 14.46
CA CYS A 804 -14.21 21.32 14.27
C CYS A 804 -15.08 21.04 15.52
N ARG A 805 -14.76 21.64 16.67
CA ARG A 805 -15.60 21.55 17.89
C ARG A 805 -16.87 22.40 17.81
N TYR A 806 -16.93 23.35 16.88
CA TYR A 806 -18.05 24.27 16.71
C TYR A 806 -19.02 23.78 15.63
N LYS A 807 -20.31 24.08 15.79
CA LYS A 807 -21.32 23.78 14.75
C LYS A 807 -21.14 24.64 13.50
N TYR A 808 -20.78 25.92 13.69
CA TYR A 808 -20.71 26.89 12.60
C TYR A 808 -19.30 27.47 12.49
N VAL A 809 -18.65 27.29 11.34
CA VAL A 809 -17.30 27.81 11.07
C VAL A 809 -17.38 28.91 10.02
N VAL A 810 -16.94 30.11 10.36
CA VAL A 810 -17.01 31.25 9.45
C VAL A 810 -15.75 31.33 8.59
N HIS A 811 -15.93 31.41 7.27
CA HIS A 811 -14.85 31.65 6.33
C HIS A 811 -14.88 33.09 5.80
N THR A 812 -13.71 33.73 5.78
CA THR A 812 -13.49 35.07 5.23
C THR A 812 -12.30 35.03 4.28
N GLU A 813 -12.45 35.68 3.13
CA GLU A 813 -11.34 35.97 2.23
C GLU A 813 -10.34 36.95 2.87
N GLY A 814 -9.13 37.04 2.28
CA GLY A 814 -8.07 37.95 2.69
C GLY A 814 -7.88 39.05 1.68
N ILE A 815 -6.63 39.28 1.27
CA ILE A 815 -6.33 40.11 0.09
C ILE A 815 -6.93 39.44 -1.16
N THR A 816 -6.71 38.13 -1.30
CA THR A 816 -7.34 37.24 -2.26
C THR A 816 -8.04 36.08 -1.54
N TYR A 817 -7.65 34.84 -1.79
CA TYR A 817 -8.17 33.66 -1.11
C TYR A 817 -7.65 33.57 0.34
N SER A 818 -8.18 32.62 1.12
CA SER A 818 -7.58 32.24 2.40
C SER A 818 -7.32 30.74 2.43
N GLY A 819 -6.07 30.36 2.65
CA GLY A 819 -5.66 28.95 2.76
C GLY A 819 -6.35 28.18 3.89
N ARG A 820 -7.08 28.84 4.80
CA ARG A 820 -7.88 28.17 5.84
C ARG A 820 -9.08 27.42 5.26
N PHE A 821 -9.61 27.86 4.11
CA PHE A 821 -10.88 27.37 3.56
C PHE A 821 -10.94 25.84 3.51
N GLN A 822 -9.93 25.23 2.90
CA GLN A 822 -9.82 23.78 2.69
C GLN A 822 -9.85 22.99 4.02
N PHE A 823 -9.30 23.57 5.09
CA PHE A 823 -9.31 22.91 6.40
C PHE A 823 -10.66 22.98 7.10
N LEU A 824 -11.39 24.09 6.96
CA LEU A 824 -12.75 24.22 7.50
C LEU A 824 -13.71 23.24 6.82
N GLN A 825 -13.49 23.02 5.52
CA GLN A 825 -14.25 22.06 4.71
C GLN A 825 -14.07 20.60 5.14
N MET A 826 -13.02 20.29 5.92
CA MET A 826 -12.82 18.95 6.48
C MET A 826 -13.62 18.71 7.76
N CYS A 827 -14.08 19.74 8.47
CA CYS A 827 -14.89 19.56 9.66
C CYS A 827 -16.33 19.13 9.30
N ALA A 828 -16.96 18.34 10.15
CA ALA A 828 -18.41 18.15 10.17
C ALA A 828 -19.06 19.36 10.85
N SER A 829 -18.88 20.53 10.24
CA SER A 829 -19.40 21.83 10.70
C SER A 829 -19.96 22.59 9.49
N VAL A 830 -21.00 23.39 9.69
CA VAL A 830 -21.55 24.22 8.61
C VAL A 830 -20.57 25.36 8.33
N VAL A 831 -20.03 25.38 7.10
CA VAL A 831 -19.20 26.47 6.63
C VAL A 831 -20.10 27.63 6.21
N ILE A 832 -19.94 28.79 6.85
CA ILE A 832 -20.68 30.02 6.55
C ILE A 832 -19.73 31.05 5.97
N THR A 833 -20.05 31.60 4.81
CA THR A 833 -19.17 32.56 4.13
C THR A 833 -19.96 33.49 3.22
N PRO A 834 -19.48 34.70 2.90
CA PRO A 834 -20.05 35.45 1.80
C PRO A 834 -19.71 34.77 0.46
N PRO A 835 -20.42 35.05 -0.64
CA PRO A 835 -20.10 34.48 -1.94
C PRO A 835 -18.62 34.63 -2.30
N ILE A 836 -17.97 33.49 -2.56
CA ILE A 836 -16.54 33.39 -2.82
C ILE A 836 -16.20 34.14 -4.12
N GLN A 837 -15.22 35.04 -4.04
CA GLN A 837 -14.72 35.82 -5.17
C GLN A 837 -13.42 35.26 -5.75
N TRP A 838 -12.61 34.63 -4.92
CA TRP A 838 -11.33 34.04 -5.29
C TRP A 838 -11.45 32.52 -5.24
N LEU A 839 -11.64 31.91 -6.41
CA LEU A 839 -11.75 30.47 -6.58
C LEU A 839 -10.40 29.81 -6.32
N GLN A 840 -10.43 28.66 -5.66
CA GLN A 840 -9.32 27.71 -5.54
C GLN A 840 -9.65 26.43 -6.35
N HIS A 841 -8.66 25.57 -6.57
CA HIS A 841 -8.78 24.36 -7.42
C HIS A 841 -9.92 23.39 -7.09
N THR A 842 -10.53 23.47 -5.89
CA THR A 842 -11.66 22.63 -5.47
C THR A 842 -12.96 23.42 -5.27
N THR A 843 -12.95 24.74 -5.50
CA THR A 843 -14.08 25.61 -5.18
C THR A 843 -15.30 25.32 -6.05
N HIS A 844 -15.14 24.82 -7.27
CA HIS A 844 -16.26 24.45 -8.15
C HIS A 844 -17.11 23.28 -7.63
N LEU A 845 -16.59 22.48 -6.68
CA LEU A 845 -17.31 21.37 -6.06
C LEU A 845 -18.30 21.82 -4.97
N VAL A 846 -18.25 23.09 -4.55
CA VAL A 846 -19.15 23.59 -3.49
C VAL A 846 -20.55 23.85 -4.06
N ARG A 847 -21.56 23.55 -3.24
CA ARG A 847 -22.99 23.64 -3.54
C ARG A 847 -23.63 24.65 -2.58
N PRO A 848 -23.68 25.94 -2.95
CA PRO A 848 -24.08 26.99 -2.03
C PRO A 848 -25.60 27.08 -1.83
N LEU A 849 -25.99 27.20 -0.58
CA LEU A 849 -27.30 27.67 -0.14
C LEU A 849 -27.20 29.17 0.17
N PHE A 850 -27.98 30.00 -0.52
CA PHE A 850 -28.00 31.44 -0.23
C PHE A 850 -28.93 31.72 0.95
N SER A 851 -28.45 32.41 1.99
CA SER A 851 -29.25 32.83 3.15
C SER A 851 -30.52 33.57 2.75
N GLY A 852 -30.43 34.32 1.65
CA GLY A 852 -31.55 35.04 1.05
C GLY A 852 -32.70 34.14 0.61
N THR A 853 -32.55 32.83 0.43
CA THR A 853 -33.67 31.92 0.11
C THR A 853 -34.39 31.40 1.35
N LEU A 854 -33.81 31.58 2.55
CA LEU A 854 -34.36 31.14 3.82
C LEU A 854 -35.42 32.13 4.34
N ASP A 855 -36.35 31.64 5.14
CA ASP A 855 -37.37 32.47 5.80
C ASP A 855 -36.82 33.14 7.07
N LEU A 856 -35.84 34.03 6.88
CA LEU A 856 -35.16 34.71 7.98
C LEU A 856 -36.06 35.73 8.71
N GLU A 857 -37.09 36.27 8.04
CA GLU A 857 -37.99 37.27 8.60
C GLU A 857 -38.86 36.68 9.73
N THR A 858 -39.33 35.45 9.56
CA THR A 858 -40.10 34.72 10.58
C THR A 858 -39.25 34.42 11.82
N THR A 859 -38.03 33.92 11.63
CA THR A 859 -37.06 33.65 12.72
C THR A 859 -36.71 34.93 13.47
N ARG A 860 -36.41 36.02 12.75
CA ARG A 860 -36.13 37.33 13.36
C ARG A 860 -37.32 37.83 14.20
N SER A 861 -38.54 37.73 13.66
CA SER A 861 -39.76 38.14 14.36
C SER A 861 -40.06 37.27 15.59
N ALA A 862 -39.74 35.97 15.56
CA ALA A 862 -39.83 35.08 16.72
C ALA A 862 -38.80 35.47 17.81
N ARG A 863 -37.56 35.75 17.42
CA ARG A 863 -36.48 36.17 18.32
C ARG A 863 -36.77 37.51 19.00
N GLU A 864 -37.24 38.50 18.25
CA GLU A 864 -37.61 39.82 18.79
C GLU A 864 -38.81 39.74 19.76
N ARG A 865 -39.76 38.82 19.53
CA ARG A 865 -40.87 38.52 20.46
C ARG A 865 -40.37 37.87 21.75
N ASN A 866 -39.46 36.89 21.66
CA ASN A 866 -38.89 36.23 22.83
C ASN A 866 -38.03 37.18 23.68
N ALA A 867 -37.23 38.04 23.04
CA ALA A 867 -36.44 39.06 23.74
C ALA A 867 -37.31 40.07 24.52
N LYS A 868 -38.51 40.40 24.03
CA LYS A 868 -39.48 41.23 24.75
C LYS A 868 -40.14 40.50 25.94
N LYS A 869 -40.21 39.16 25.90
CA LYS A 869 -40.82 38.32 26.94
C LYS A 869 -39.88 38.07 28.12
N ASP A 870 -38.57 38.02 27.88
CA ASP A 870 -37.53 37.74 28.90
C ASP A 870 -37.10 38.95 29.73
N GLY A 871 -37.81 40.09 29.66
CA GLY A 871 -37.60 41.24 30.56
C GLY A 871 -36.22 41.93 30.48
N LYS A 872 -35.39 41.61 29.48
CA LYS A 872 -34.12 42.33 29.26
C LYS A 872 -34.44 43.74 28.75
N PRO A 873 -33.95 44.82 29.40
CA PRO A 873 -34.14 46.16 28.89
C PRO A 873 -33.50 46.23 27.51
N GLY A 874 -34.31 46.54 26.50
CA GLY A 874 -33.81 46.74 25.15
C GLY A 874 -32.71 47.79 25.21
N SER A 875 -31.47 47.38 24.91
CA SER A 875 -30.45 48.36 24.60
C SER A 875 -30.98 49.14 23.40
N LYS A 876 -31.19 50.44 23.60
CA LYS A 876 -31.31 51.37 22.48
C LYS A 876 -29.96 51.37 21.76
N ALA A 877 -29.72 50.36 20.93
CA ALA A 877 -28.73 50.47 19.88
C ALA A 877 -29.23 51.58 18.96
N GLY A 878 -28.43 52.64 18.87
CA GLY A 878 -28.79 53.87 18.16
C GLY A 878 -29.33 53.55 16.77
N ALA A 879 -30.40 54.27 16.42
CA ALA A 879 -30.88 54.34 15.06
C ALA A 879 -29.73 54.87 14.17
N SER A 880 -28.95 53.96 13.56
CA SER A 880 -28.26 54.27 12.32
C SER A 880 -29.31 54.19 11.21
N SER A 881 -29.74 55.36 10.79
CA SER A 881 -30.57 55.60 9.61
C SER A 881 -30.02 54.82 8.40
N GLY A 882 -30.78 53.83 7.93
CA GLY A 882 -30.61 53.20 6.62
C GLY A 882 -29.93 51.82 6.62
N SER A 883 -30.66 50.77 6.99
CA SER A 883 -30.45 49.44 6.37
C SER A 883 -31.81 48.81 6.07
N ARG A 884 -32.00 48.45 4.80
CA ARG A 884 -33.28 48.15 4.16
C ARG A 884 -33.89 46.87 4.70
N SER A 885 -35.18 46.96 4.98
CA SER A 885 -36.14 45.88 5.20
C SER A 885 -36.32 45.01 3.95
N GLY A 886 -35.36 44.15 3.62
CA GLY A 886 -35.49 43.26 2.48
C GLY A 886 -34.60 42.04 2.55
N LYS A 887 -35.20 40.89 2.22
CA LYS A 887 -34.54 39.64 1.80
C LYS A 887 -33.26 39.94 1.02
N TRP A 888 -32.11 39.46 1.50
CA TRP A 888 -30.84 39.67 0.79
C TRP A 888 -30.91 39.01 -0.59
N VAL A 889 -30.64 39.78 -1.64
CA VAL A 889 -30.64 39.30 -3.02
C VAL A 889 -29.21 39.35 -3.57
N PRO A 890 -28.68 38.24 -4.10
CA PRO A 890 -27.35 38.23 -4.72
C PRO A 890 -27.29 39.20 -5.90
N SER A 891 -26.20 39.99 -5.98
CA SER A 891 -25.96 40.89 -7.11
C SER A 891 -25.78 40.12 -8.41
N GLU A 892 -25.96 40.78 -9.55
CA GLU A 892 -25.80 40.16 -10.88
C GLU A 892 -24.41 39.53 -11.07
N GLN A 893 -23.36 40.16 -10.55
CA GLN A 893 -22.01 39.62 -10.55
C GLN A 893 -21.91 38.29 -9.77
N VAL A 894 -22.59 38.19 -8.62
CA VAL A 894 -22.62 36.97 -7.81
C VAL A 894 -23.42 35.88 -8.52
N ARG A 895 -24.55 36.22 -9.14
CA ARG A 895 -25.36 35.27 -9.93
C ARG A 895 -24.61 34.74 -11.15
N THR A 896 -23.78 35.57 -11.77
CA THR A 896 -22.93 35.14 -12.90
C THR A 896 -21.82 34.19 -12.43
N ALA A 897 -21.21 34.48 -11.27
CA ALA A 897 -20.16 33.63 -10.69
C ALA A 897 -20.72 32.32 -10.10
N TRP A 898 -21.94 32.35 -9.58
CA TRP A 898 -22.63 31.24 -8.93
C TRP A 898 -24.06 31.10 -9.49
N PRO A 899 -24.20 30.52 -10.70
CA PRO A 899 -25.48 30.46 -11.41
C PRO A 899 -26.45 29.42 -10.86
N VAL A 900 -25.94 28.35 -10.23
CA VAL A 900 -26.75 27.27 -9.66
C VAL A 900 -27.00 27.54 -8.19
N GLN A 901 -28.28 27.48 -7.80
CA GLN A 901 -28.71 27.54 -6.41
C GLN A 901 -29.18 26.16 -5.97
N TYR A 902 -28.78 25.75 -4.77
CA TYR A 902 -29.12 24.45 -4.20
C TYR A 902 -30.15 24.58 -3.08
N ALA A 903 -31.03 23.59 -2.99
CA ALA A 903 -31.95 23.48 -1.86
C ALA A 903 -31.18 23.15 -0.56
N PRO A 904 -31.74 23.44 0.63
CA PRO A 904 -31.09 23.12 1.90
C PRO A 904 -30.72 21.64 2.07
N GLU A 905 -31.43 20.74 1.40
CA GLU A 905 -31.22 19.29 1.42
C GLU A 905 -30.05 18.85 0.54
N GLU A 906 -29.59 19.68 -0.40
CA GLU A 906 -28.51 19.37 -1.35
C GLU A 906 -27.23 20.16 -1.10
N ALA A 907 -27.35 21.30 -0.42
CA ALA A 907 -26.25 22.22 -0.16
C ALA A 907 -25.21 21.64 0.80
N ASN A 908 -23.95 22.09 0.65
CA ASN A 908 -22.83 21.76 1.54
C ASN A 908 -22.17 23.00 2.15
N ILE A 909 -22.55 24.20 1.73
CA ILE A 909 -22.05 25.48 2.26
C ILE A 909 -23.16 26.53 2.28
N VAL A 910 -23.09 27.48 3.21
CA VAL A 910 -24.08 28.56 3.34
C VAL A 910 -23.45 29.91 2.97
N PHE A 911 -24.07 30.60 2.01
CA PHE A 911 -23.70 31.92 1.54
C PHE A 911 -24.52 33.02 2.20
N VAL A 912 -23.86 33.96 2.88
CA VAL A 912 -24.48 35.09 3.60
C VAL A 912 -24.17 36.44 2.93
N ALA A 913 -24.86 37.50 3.35
CA ALA A 913 -24.57 38.85 2.88
C ALA A 913 -23.13 39.27 3.24
N ARG A 914 -22.52 40.05 2.34
CA ARG A 914 -21.12 40.49 2.46
C ARG A 914 -20.86 41.45 3.63
N ASP A 915 -21.89 42.16 4.07
CA ASP A 915 -21.86 43.04 5.23
C ASP A 915 -22.20 42.30 6.54
N TRP A 916 -22.45 40.99 6.47
CA TRP A 916 -22.82 40.12 7.60
C TRP A 916 -24.12 40.52 8.30
N SER A 917 -24.96 41.32 7.65
CA SER A 917 -26.22 41.84 8.21
C SER A 917 -27.23 40.73 8.55
N ASP A 918 -27.20 39.64 7.79
CA ASP A 918 -28.08 38.47 7.89
C ASP A 918 -27.46 37.28 8.66
N LEU A 919 -26.23 37.43 9.15
CA LEU A 919 -25.49 36.32 9.79
C LEU A 919 -26.18 35.83 11.07
N GLU A 920 -26.64 36.74 11.92
CA GLU A 920 -27.30 36.41 13.20
C GLU A 920 -28.62 35.65 12.96
N ASP A 921 -29.41 36.09 11.98
CA ASP A 921 -30.67 35.46 11.64
C ASP A 921 -30.43 34.10 10.95
N THR A 922 -29.39 34.00 10.12
CA THR A 922 -28.99 32.72 9.49
C THR A 922 -28.56 31.68 10.52
N VAL A 923 -27.71 32.05 11.50
CA VAL A 923 -27.29 31.13 12.57
C VAL A 923 -28.48 30.71 13.43
N SER A 924 -29.41 31.65 13.72
CA SER A 924 -30.62 31.34 14.47
C SER A 924 -31.51 30.35 13.71
N TRP A 925 -31.71 30.55 12.40
CA TRP A 925 -32.49 29.65 11.56
C TRP A 925 -31.88 28.24 11.50
N LEU A 926 -30.56 28.13 11.43
CA LEU A 926 -29.86 26.84 11.44
C LEU A 926 -30.00 26.09 12.78
N GLU A 927 -30.04 26.80 13.91
CA GLU A 927 -30.34 26.19 15.22
C GLU A 927 -31.80 25.75 15.35
N GLU A 928 -32.74 26.47 14.72
CA GLU A 928 -34.16 26.06 14.63
C GLU A 928 -34.35 24.82 13.72
N HIS A 929 -33.43 24.58 12.78
CA HIS A 929 -33.48 23.48 11.81
C HIS A 929 -32.22 22.57 11.91
N PRO A 930 -32.01 21.87 13.04
CA PRO A 930 -30.76 21.17 13.32
C PRO A 930 -30.47 20.04 12.33
N ALA A 931 -31.51 19.32 11.83
CA ALA A 931 -31.34 18.27 10.84
C ALA A 931 -30.82 18.79 9.49
N VAL A 932 -31.25 19.99 9.10
CA VAL A 932 -30.77 20.66 7.88
C VAL A 932 -29.33 21.09 8.06
N ALA A 933 -29.02 21.74 9.19
CA ALA A 933 -27.66 22.19 9.50
C ALA A 933 -26.66 21.02 9.57
N GLU A 934 -27.02 19.93 10.26
CA GLU A 934 -26.23 18.71 10.32
C GLU A 934 -26.06 18.08 8.92
N GLY A 935 -27.14 18.03 8.13
CA GLY A 935 -27.09 17.54 6.76
C GLY A 935 -26.09 18.30 5.87
N ILE A 936 -26.09 19.64 5.95
CA ILE A 936 -25.15 20.50 5.21
C ILE A 936 -23.70 20.21 5.64
N ALA A 937 -23.46 20.18 6.95
CA ALA A 937 -22.14 19.90 7.53
C ALA A 937 -21.62 18.50 7.15
N ARG A 938 -22.49 17.50 7.20
CA ARG A 938 -22.16 16.11 6.84
C ARG A 938 -21.81 15.98 5.37
N ARG A 939 -22.63 16.51 4.46
CA ARG A 939 -22.38 16.47 3.01
C ARG A 939 -21.07 17.16 2.63
N GLN A 940 -20.73 18.26 3.31
CA GLN A 940 -19.45 18.94 3.12
C GLN A 940 -18.27 18.02 3.45
N ARG A 941 -18.28 17.40 4.63
CA ARG A 941 -17.22 16.48 5.04
C ARG A 941 -17.20 15.21 4.19
N GLU A 942 -18.34 14.62 3.89
CA GLU A 942 -18.46 13.41 3.05
C GLU A 942 -17.92 13.67 1.65
N LEU A 943 -18.22 14.81 1.04
CA LEU A 943 -17.68 15.16 -0.27
C LEU A 943 -16.16 15.23 -0.21
N PHE A 944 -15.58 16.06 0.66
CA PHE A 944 -14.15 16.35 0.60
C PHE A 944 -13.25 15.32 1.28
N VAL A 945 -13.68 14.79 2.43
CA VAL A 945 -12.94 13.77 3.19
C VAL A 945 -13.35 12.36 2.76
N GLY A 946 -14.65 12.08 2.67
CA GLY A 946 -15.16 10.78 2.23
C GLY A 946 -14.86 10.48 0.77
N GLY A 947 -15.07 11.47 -0.11
CA GLY A 947 -14.69 11.42 -1.53
C GLY A 947 -13.19 11.63 -1.78
N GLY A 948 -12.39 11.93 -0.75
CA GLY A 948 -10.94 11.95 -0.85
C GLY A 948 -10.33 13.09 -1.66
N TYR A 949 -11.06 14.17 -1.94
CA TYR A 949 -10.56 15.31 -2.75
C TYR A 949 -9.40 16.07 -2.10
N PHE A 950 -9.18 15.91 -0.78
CA PHE A 950 -8.00 16.44 -0.08
C PHE A 950 -6.91 15.40 0.18
N SER A 951 -6.96 14.25 -0.49
CA SER A 951 -5.93 13.22 -0.44
C SER A 951 -4.71 13.58 -1.30
N GLN A 952 -3.59 12.89 -1.05
CA GLN A 952 -2.39 13.07 -1.88
C GLN A 952 -2.57 12.49 -3.29
N ALA A 953 -3.39 11.43 -3.43
CA ALA A 953 -3.77 10.89 -4.73
C ALA A 953 -4.54 11.92 -5.57
N ALA A 954 -5.55 12.58 -4.98
CA ALA A 954 -6.32 13.62 -5.67
C ALA A 954 -5.44 14.79 -6.13
N GLU A 955 -4.52 15.24 -5.27
CA GLU A 955 -3.57 16.29 -5.62
C GLU A 955 -2.64 15.89 -6.79
N ALA A 956 -2.08 14.67 -6.76
CA ALA A 956 -1.25 14.18 -7.86
C ALA A 956 -2.05 14.04 -9.17
N CYS A 957 -3.29 13.55 -9.10
CA CYS A 957 -4.22 13.49 -10.22
C CYS A 957 -4.49 14.88 -10.81
N TYR A 958 -4.76 15.87 -9.96
CA TYR A 958 -5.02 17.24 -10.39
C TYR A 958 -3.80 17.86 -11.07
N TRP A 959 -2.59 17.71 -10.50
CA TRP A 959 -1.36 18.22 -11.12
C TRP A 959 -1.11 17.63 -12.51
N ARG A 960 -1.32 16.33 -12.69
CA ARG A 960 -1.18 15.67 -14.00
C ARG A 960 -2.20 16.19 -15.00
N ALA A 961 -3.46 16.32 -14.59
CA ALA A 961 -4.51 16.88 -15.43
C ALA A 961 -4.21 18.34 -15.80
N LEU A 962 -3.67 19.13 -14.88
CA LEU A 962 -3.27 20.51 -15.11
C LEU A 962 -2.17 20.60 -16.17
N VAL A 963 -1.12 19.77 -16.06
CA VAL A 963 -0.04 19.72 -17.06
C VAL A 963 -0.59 19.34 -18.44
N ARG A 964 -1.45 18.31 -18.52
CA ARG A 964 -2.07 17.89 -19.79
C ARG A 964 -3.01 18.95 -20.36
N GLY A 965 -3.83 19.59 -19.53
CA GLY A 965 -4.74 20.64 -19.94
C GLY A 965 -3.99 21.85 -20.47
N TRP A 966 -2.96 22.30 -19.74
CA TRP A 966 -2.10 23.40 -20.16
C TRP A 966 -1.39 23.11 -21.49
N ALA A 967 -0.78 21.93 -21.62
CA ALA A 967 -0.03 21.56 -22.83
C ALA A 967 -0.90 21.52 -24.11
N LYS A 968 -2.23 21.34 -23.98
CA LYS A 968 -3.15 21.35 -25.13
C LYS A 968 -3.37 22.74 -25.73
N VAL A 969 -3.16 23.80 -24.95
CA VAL A 969 -3.53 25.19 -25.32
C VAL A 969 -2.37 26.18 -25.22
N ALA A 970 -1.27 25.80 -24.57
CA ALA A 970 -0.09 26.65 -24.47
C ALA A 970 0.72 26.61 -25.77
N GLU A 971 0.87 27.77 -26.41
CA GLU A 971 1.72 27.96 -27.59
C GLU A 971 2.92 28.83 -27.22
N THR A 972 4.11 28.50 -27.74
CA THR A 972 5.27 29.37 -27.58
C THR A 972 5.19 30.53 -28.57
N ASP A 973 5.66 31.70 -28.16
CA ASP A 973 5.74 32.89 -29.02
C ASP A 973 6.90 32.84 -30.04
N GLY A 974 7.58 31.69 -30.16
CA GLY A 974 8.62 31.43 -31.16
C GLY A 974 9.98 32.12 -30.92
N GLN A 975 10.13 32.93 -29.87
CA GLN A 975 11.39 33.63 -29.56
C GLN A 975 12.04 33.07 -28.28
N GLY A 976 13.30 32.62 -28.39
CA GLY A 976 14.18 32.31 -27.24
C GLY A 976 13.98 30.97 -26.54
N TRP A 977 12.84 30.28 -26.75
CA TRP A 977 12.59 29.02 -26.06
C TRP A 977 13.41 27.83 -26.59
N GLU A 978 13.84 27.83 -27.85
CA GLU A 978 14.55 26.69 -28.46
C GLU A 978 15.96 26.49 -27.87
N ASP A 979 16.62 27.56 -27.42
CA ASP A 979 18.00 27.55 -26.92
C ASP A 979 18.09 27.38 -25.39
N GLU A 980 16.99 27.57 -24.64
CA GLU A 980 16.97 27.54 -23.18
C GLU A 980 16.54 26.16 -22.63
N GLU A 981 17.49 25.24 -22.41
CA GLU A 981 17.18 23.93 -21.82
C GLU A 981 16.77 24.02 -20.33
N GLY A 982 17.25 25.05 -19.63
CA GLY A 982 16.98 25.29 -18.21
C GLY A 982 17.75 24.37 -17.27
N MET A 983 17.75 24.70 -15.97
CA MET A 983 18.38 23.89 -14.93
C MET A 983 17.47 22.75 -14.49
N THR A 984 18.00 21.56 -14.21
CA THR A 984 17.19 20.47 -13.64
C THR A 984 16.61 20.86 -12.28
N PHE A 985 15.39 20.43 -11.99
CA PHE A 985 14.76 20.71 -10.69
C PHE A 985 15.61 20.27 -9.50
N GLU A 986 16.29 19.12 -9.61
CA GLU A 986 17.17 18.61 -8.56
C GLU A 986 18.34 19.57 -8.27
N ALA A 987 18.95 20.16 -9.32
CA ALA A 987 20.00 21.16 -9.17
C ALA A 987 19.46 22.47 -8.58
N PHE A 988 18.29 22.92 -9.05
CA PHE A 988 17.63 24.13 -8.57
C PHE A 988 17.31 24.07 -7.08
N VAL A 989 16.83 22.93 -6.57
CA VAL A 989 16.51 22.73 -5.15
C VAL A 989 17.75 22.78 -4.26
N LEU A 990 18.89 22.30 -4.75
CA LEU A 990 20.17 22.37 -4.02
C LEU A 990 20.75 23.79 -3.94
N GLY A 991 20.17 24.74 -4.68
CA GLY A 991 20.68 26.10 -4.75
C GLY A 991 22.00 26.19 -5.51
N LEU A 992 22.23 25.29 -6.46
CA LEU A 992 23.22 25.53 -7.50
C LEU A 992 22.72 26.75 -8.27
N ASP A 993 23.49 27.83 -8.27
CA ASP A 993 23.08 29.08 -8.90
C ASP A 993 22.82 28.84 -10.39
N MET A 994 21.69 29.35 -10.90
CA MET A 994 21.59 29.60 -12.34
C MET A 994 22.66 30.66 -12.60
N GLU A 995 23.75 30.28 -13.28
CA GLU A 995 24.99 31.05 -13.32
C GLU A 995 24.75 32.55 -13.63
N SER A 996 25.27 33.39 -12.72
CA SER A 996 25.65 34.81 -12.86
C SER A 996 24.62 35.84 -13.34
#